data_AF-A0A1A2G5E0-F1
#
_entry.id   AF-A0A1A2G5E0-F1
#
_cell.length_a   1.000
_cell.length_b   1.000
_cell.length_c   1.000
_cell.angle_alpha   90.00
_cell.angle_beta   90.00
_cell.angle_gamma   90.00
#
_symmetry.space_group_name_H-M   'P 1'
#
loop_
_entity.id
_entity.type
_entity.pdbx_description
1 polymer ?
#
loop_
_entity_poly.entity_id
_entity_poly.type
_entity_poly.pdbx_seq_one_letter_code
_entity_poly.pdbx_strand_id
1 'polypeptide(L)'
;MTEPAELARFAAELRFTLDDFQRRACAALEQGHGVLVCAPTGAGKTVVGEFAVHLALAAGGKCFYTTPLKALSNQKHTDLTARYGRDRIGLLTGDMSVNADAPVVVMTTEVLRNMLYADSPALQGLSYVVMDEVHFLADRMRGPVWEEVILHLPDEVRLVSLSATVSNAEEFGGWIQTVRGDTTVVVDEHRPVPLWQHVLVGKRLFDLFDYRDRDGAEAADQRQPRVDPDLSRHIAHRREADRMSDWQPRRGRGVTSRPRFYRPPGRPDVIAILDSQGLLPAITFVFSRAGCDAAVAQCLRSPLRLTTEEERAQIAEVIDHRCGDLADSDLAVLGYYEWREGLLRGLAAHHAGMLPAFRHTVEELFTAGLVKAVFATETLALGINMPARTVVLERLVKFNGEQHVPLTPGEYTQLTGRAGRRGIDVEGHAVVLWNPSEETTEPSAVAGLASTRTFPLRSSFAPSYNMTINLVRHMGPEQAHQLLEQSFAQYQADRSVVGLVRGIERGKRLLDEIASELGGPAAPILEYARLRARISEMERAQSRASRLHRRQAASDALAGLRRGDIITIDHGRRGGLAVVLESARDSDDPRPLVLTEHRWAGRISSADYSGAAAPVGSMSLPKRVEHRQPRVRRDLASALRSAAAGLTVPSGRRGRGDTDGFHDPELASLRAELRRHPAHNSPEERIREAERYLRIERDNAQLEKKVGAATNSLARTFDRIVGLLTERGFIEGPASDPHVTDDGRMLARIYSESDLLVAECLRTGAWAGLKPAELAAVVSAVLYESRGGDGPGAAAAGEVPTQPLRQALQQTSRLSTALRADEQTHRIGPSREPDDGFVTVIYRWARTGDLAAALAAADVSGSGSPLSAGDFVRWCRQVLDLLDQVRNAAPDPDVRATAKRAINEVRRGVVAVDAG
;
A
#
# COMPACT_ATOMS: atom_id res chain seq x y z
N MET A 1 39.88 -22.19 16.28
CA MET A 1 38.56 -22.59 16.82
C MET A 1 38.13 -23.82 16.06
N THR A 2 37.90 -24.94 16.73
CA THR A 2 37.34 -26.15 16.13
C THR A 2 35.93 -25.83 15.63
N GLU A 3 35.62 -26.22 14.40
CA GLU A 3 34.29 -26.05 13.83
C GLU A 3 33.26 -26.81 14.70
N PRO A 4 32.11 -26.20 15.04
CA PRO A 4 31.06 -26.85 15.81
C PRO A 4 30.64 -28.22 15.20
N ALA A 5 30.34 -29.20 16.05
CA ALA A 5 30.25 -30.61 15.65
C ALA A 5 29.01 -30.89 14.78
N GLU A 6 27.87 -30.29 15.09
CA GLU A 6 26.65 -30.44 14.29
C GLU A 6 26.73 -29.63 12.99
N LEU A 7 27.34 -28.45 13.01
CA LEU A 7 27.60 -27.67 11.81
C LEU A 7 28.47 -28.43 10.81
N ALA A 8 29.53 -29.10 11.27
CA ALA A 8 30.38 -29.91 10.42
C ALA A 8 29.61 -31.09 9.79
N ARG A 9 28.73 -31.76 10.57
CA ARG A 9 27.87 -32.86 10.08
C ARG A 9 26.89 -32.36 9.02
N PHE A 10 26.18 -31.28 9.32
CA PHE A 10 25.21 -30.68 8.41
C PHE A 10 25.86 -30.20 7.10
N ALA A 11 27.02 -29.54 7.21
CA ALA A 11 27.76 -29.05 6.04
C ALA A 11 28.24 -30.18 5.14
N ALA A 12 28.56 -31.36 5.69
CA ALA A 12 28.96 -32.53 4.92
C ALA A 12 27.82 -33.14 4.08
N GLU A 13 26.56 -32.87 4.41
CA GLU A 13 25.39 -33.31 3.64
C GLU A 13 25.05 -32.37 2.47
N LEU A 14 25.56 -31.14 2.50
CA LEU A 14 25.27 -30.14 1.48
C LEU A 14 26.11 -30.38 0.22
N ARG A 15 25.50 -30.13 -0.94
CA ARG A 15 26.18 -30.21 -2.25
C ARG A 15 27.05 -28.99 -2.57
N PHE A 16 27.11 -28.02 -1.66
CA PHE A 16 27.80 -26.75 -1.83
C PHE A 16 28.43 -26.31 -0.50
N THR A 17 29.42 -25.42 -0.58
CA THR A 17 30.09 -24.85 0.58
C THR A 17 29.30 -23.69 1.17
N LEU A 18 29.29 -23.60 2.50
CA LEU A 18 28.67 -22.48 3.21
C LEU A 18 29.51 -21.20 3.07
N ASP A 19 28.82 -20.09 2.78
CA ASP A 19 29.36 -18.74 2.79
C ASP A 19 29.67 -18.29 4.23
N ASP A 20 30.56 -17.30 4.42
CA ASP A 20 31.03 -16.88 5.75
C ASP A 20 29.89 -16.42 6.67
N PHE A 21 28.92 -15.67 6.15
CA PHE A 21 27.77 -15.24 6.94
C PHE A 21 26.89 -16.43 7.38
N GLN A 22 26.76 -17.46 6.54
CA GLN A 22 26.02 -18.69 6.87
C GLN A 22 26.75 -19.46 7.97
N ARG A 23 28.07 -19.60 7.88
CA ARG A 23 28.89 -20.24 8.92
C ARG A 23 28.78 -19.52 10.26
N ARG A 24 28.88 -18.18 10.27
CA ARG A 24 28.72 -17.38 11.49
C ARG A 24 27.33 -17.56 12.12
N ALA A 25 26.28 -17.52 11.31
CA ALA A 25 24.91 -17.70 11.79
C ALA A 25 24.69 -19.12 12.35
N CYS A 26 25.11 -20.16 11.63
CA CYS A 26 24.99 -21.54 12.10
C CYS A 26 25.83 -21.80 13.36
N ALA A 27 27.06 -21.27 13.44
CA ALA A 27 27.89 -21.41 14.63
C ALA A 27 27.25 -20.76 15.88
N ALA A 28 26.61 -19.59 15.71
CA ALA A 28 25.86 -18.95 16.79
C ALA A 28 24.66 -19.80 17.25
N LEU A 29 23.92 -20.40 16.31
CA LEU A 29 22.81 -21.31 16.63
C LEU A 29 23.25 -22.55 17.42
N GLU A 30 24.36 -23.17 17.04
CA GLU A 30 24.88 -24.34 17.75
C GLU A 30 25.42 -23.98 19.15
N GLN A 31 25.89 -22.75 19.34
CA GLN A 31 26.26 -22.20 20.65
C GLN A 31 25.04 -21.83 21.51
N GLY A 32 23.82 -21.98 20.99
CA GLY A 32 22.57 -21.73 21.71
C GLY A 32 22.06 -20.29 21.64
N HIS A 33 22.62 -19.45 20.76
CA HIS A 33 22.12 -18.09 20.52
C HIS A 33 20.95 -18.10 19.53
N GLY A 34 20.02 -17.15 19.66
CA GLY A 34 19.12 -16.79 18.56
C GLY A 34 19.91 -16.10 17.43
N VAL A 35 19.34 -16.02 16.22
CA VAL A 35 19.99 -15.31 15.11
C VAL A 35 19.02 -14.47 14.30
N LEU A 36 19.49 -13.28 13.91
CA LEU A 36 18.86 -12.45 12.87
C LEU A 36 19.80 -12.39 11.67
N VAL A 37 19.38 -12.93 10.53
CA VAL A 37 20.15 -12.93 9.28
C VAL A 37 19.51 -11.96 8.30
N CYS A 38 20.19 -10.86 8.01
CA CYS A 38 19.81 -9.88 6.99
C CYS A 38 20.78 -10.00 5.81
N ALA A 39 20.33 -10.61 4.71
CA ALA A 39 21.15 -10.77 3.50
C ALA A 39 20.31 -10.64 2.21
N PRO A 40 20.91 -10.40 1.03
CA PRO A 40 20.16 -10.21 -0.21
C PRO A 40 19.32 -11.44 -0.59
N THR A 41 18.22 -11.24 -1.32
CA THR A 41 17.44 -12.35 -1.88
C THR A 41 18.32 -13.16 -2.83
N GLY A 42 18.27 -14.49 -2.73
CA GLY A 42 19.18 -15.39 -3.46
C GLY A 42 20.53 -15.66 -2.76
N ALA A 43 20.84 -14.99 -1.65
CA ALA A 43 22.06 -15.24 -0.87
C ALA A 43 22.07 -16.60 -0.14
N GLY A 44 21.00 -17.39 -0.22
CA GLY A 44 20.95 -18.71 0.42
C GLY A 44 20.67 -18.68 1.92
N LYS A 45 19.95 -17.67 2.41
CA LYS A 45 19.56 -17.52 3.83
C LYS A 45 18.83 -18.75 4.39
N THR A 46 18.05 -19.44 3.55
CA THR A 46 17.30 -20.66 3.88
C THR A 46 18.13 -21.70 4.62
N VAL A 47 19.42 -21.83 4.26
CA VAL A 47 20.32 -22.84 4.85
C VAL A 47 20.45 -22.69 6.36
N VAL A 48 20.38 -21.46 6.88
CA VAL A 48 20.42 -21.20 8.32
C VAL A 48 19.15 -21.72 9.01
N GLY A 49 17.99 -21.56 8.38
CA GLY A 49 16.73 -22.14 8.86
C GLY A 49 16.72 -23.67 8.81
N GLU A 50 17.24 -24.27 7.74
CA GLU A 50 17.41 -25.73 7.64
C GLU A 50 18.37 -26.29 8.70
N PHE A 51 19.39 -25.52 9.08
CA PHE A 51 20.30 -25.90 10.15
C PHE A 51 19.62 -25.87 11.53
N ALA A 52 18.72 -24.92 11.78
CA ALA A 52 17.90 -24.92 13.00
C ALA A 52 17.02 -26.17 13.09
N VAL A 53 16.43 -26.60 11.96
CA VAL A 53 15.69 -27.86 11.85
C VAL A 53 16.60 -29.06 12.16
N HIS A 54 17.82 -29.08 11.62
CA HIS A 54 18.82 -30.12 11.90
C HIS A 54 19.14 -30.21 13.40
N LEU A 55 19.43 -29.07 14.04
CA LEU A 55 19.74 -29.01 15.48
C LEU A 55 18.58 -29.52 16.34
N ALA A 56 17.34 -29.10 16.04
CA ALA A 56 16.17 -29.56 16.77
C ALA A 56 16.00 -31.08 16.68
N LEU A 57 16.11 -31.64 15.46
CA LEU A 57 16.01 -33.07 15.24
C LEU A 57 17.16 -33.85 15.91
N ALA A 58 18.39 -33.33 15.87
CA ALA A 58 19.55 -33.94 16.51
C ALA A 58 19.42 -33.97 18.04
N ALA A 59 18.80 -32.93 18.64
CA ALA A 59 18.53 -32.85 20.07
C ALA A 59 17.24 -33.60 20.50
N GLY A 60 16.46 -34.14 19.56
CA GLY A 60 15.16 -34.77 19.84
C GLY A 60 14.06 -33.78 20.24
N GLY A 61 14.25 -32.50 19.99
CA GLY A 61 13.28 -31.44 20.21
C GLY A 61 12.39 -31.18 18.99
N LYS A 62 11.54 -30.15 19.09
CA LYS A 62 10.69 -29.70 17.99
C LYS A 62 11.18 -28.38 17.37
N CYS A 63 10.91 -28.21 16.08
CA CYS A 63 11.17 -26.97 15.35
C CYS A 63 9.93 -26.56 14.53
N PHE A 64 9.48 -25.31 14.68
CA PHE A 64 8.44 -24.76 13.82
C PHE A 64 9.03 -23.83 12.78
N TYR A 65 8.74 -24.08 11.51
CA TYR A 65 9.18 -23.26 10.39
C TYR A 65 8.02 -22.42 9.89
N THR A 66 8.05 -21.12 10.15
CA THR A 66 6.98 -20.18 9.79
C THR A 66 7.33 -19.40 8.53
N THR A 67 6.32 -19.21 7.69
CA THR A 67 6.42 -18.44 6.44
C THR A 67 5.20 -17.52 6.30
N PRO A 68 5.33 -16.34 5.67
CA PRO A 68 4.20 -15.41 5.52
C PRO A 68 3.16 -15.90 4.50
N LEU A 69 3.53 -16.79 3.58
CA LEU A 69 2.66 -17.20 2.47
C LEU A 69 2.46 -18.71 2.47
N LYS A 70 1.22 -19.16 2.26
CA LYS A 70 0.89 -20.59 2.13
C LYS A 70 1.69 -21.30 1.04
N ALA A 71 1.93 -20.61 -0.08
CA ALA A 71 2.74 -21.15 -1.17
C ALA A 71 4.18 -21.45 -0.71
N LEU A 72 4.78 -20.56 0.09
CA LEU A 72 6.07 -20.80 0.72
C LEU A 72 6.01 -21.95 1.73
N SER A 73 4.95 -22.03 2.54
CA SER A 73 4.77 -23.13 3.48
C SER A 73 4.76 -24.49 2.75
N ASN A 74 4.00 -24.59 1.66
CA ASN A 74 3.93 -25.81 0.85
C ASN A 74 5.27 -26.16 0.20
N GLN A 75 5.99 -25.16 -0.32
CA GLN A 75 7.31 -25.36 -0.90
C GLN A 75 8.30 -25.86 0.17
N LYS A 76 8.37 -25.20 1.33
CA LYS A 76 9.26 -25.60 2.43
C LYS A 76 8.92 -26.96 3.00
N HIS A 77 7.63 -27.29 3.12
CA HIS A 77 7.19 -28.63 3.50
C HIS A 77 7.72 -29.67 2.51
N THR A 78 7.63 -29.42 1.21
CA THR A 78 8.14 -30.33 0.17
C THR A 78 9.65 -30.50 0.26
N ASP A 79 10.40 -29.39 0.37
CA ASP A 79 11.86 -29.38 0.47
C ASP A 79 12.34 -30.15 1.71
N LEU A 80 11.76 -29.86 2.88
CA LEU A 80 12.12 -30.52 4.15
C LEU A 80 11.69 -31.99 4.17
N THR A 81 10.55 -32.33 3.57
CA THR A 81 10.09 -33.71 3.43
C THR A 81 11.04 -34.52 2.56
N ALA A 82 11.55 -33.94 1.47
CA ALA A 82 12.53 -34.61 0.61
C ALA A 82 13.84 -34.90 1.36
N ARG A 83 14.24 -34.02 2.28
CA ARG A 83 15.47 -34.16 3.09
C ARG A 83 15.33 -35.10 4.29
N TYR A 84 14.29 -34.92 5.10
CA TYR A 84 14.14 -35.58 6.40
C TYR A 84 13.06 -36.69 6.41
N GLY A 85 12.30 -36.86 5.33
CA GLY A 85 11.25 -37.86 5.21
C GLY A 85 9.89 -37.40 5.75
N ARG A 86 8.82 -38.02 5.25
CA ARG A 86 7.41 -37.64 5.52
C ARG A 86 7.00 -37.81 6.98
N ASP A 87 7.57 -38.77 7.70
CA ASP A 87 7.16 -39.08 9.08
C ASP A 87 7.59 -37.99 10.08
N ARG A 88 8.64 -37.22 9.75
CA ARG A 88 9.22 -36.19 10.63
C ARG A 88 8.76 -34.78 10.32
N ILE A 89 8.08 -34.57 9.20
CA ILE A 89 7.70 -33.24 8.70
C ILE A 89 6.17 -33.16 8.62
N GLY A 90 5.62 -32.08 9.17
CA GLY A 90 4.22 -31.71 9.11
C GLY A 90 3.99 -30.38 8.41
N LEU A 91 2.73 -30.14 8.03
CA LEU A 91 2.24 -28.89 7.46
C LEU A 91 0.97 -28.47 8.19
N LEU A 92 0.95 -27.24 8.71
CA LEU A 92 -0.24 -26.61 9.25
C LEU A 92 -0.46 -25.25 8.59
N THR A 93 -1.45 -25.17 7.71
CA THR A 93 -1.99 -23.90 7.19
C THR A 93 -3.43 -23.77 7.67
N GLY A 94 -4.03 -22.57 7.55
CA GLY A 94 -5.44 -22.37 7.95
C GLY A 94 -6.45 -23.30 7.26
N ASP A 95 -6.08 -23.95 6.16
CA ASP A 95 -6.92 -24.83 5.34
C ASP A 95 -6.41 -26.28 5.22
N MET A 96 -5.15 -26.57 5.53
CA MET A 96 -4.56 -27.90 5.42
C MET A 96 -3.84 -28.29 6.70
N SER A 97 -4.05 -29.53 7.13
CA SER A 97 -3.35 -30.14 8.25
C SER A 97 -2.81 -31.50 7.83
N VAL A 98 -1.49 -31.64 7.81
CA VAL A 98 -0.78 -32.86 7.44
C VAL A 98 0.25 -33.14 8.53
N ASN A 99 0.18 -34.31 9.17
CA ASN A 99 1.13 -34.74 10.21
C ASN A 99 1.40 -33.65 11.27
N ALA A 100 0.34 -33.11 11.87
CA ALA A 100 0.39 -31.94 12.76
C ALA A 100 1.27 -32.13 14.01
N ASP A 101 1.46 -33.39 14.44
CA ASP A 101 2.23 -33.76 15.62
C ASP A 101 3.71 -34.07 15.31
N ALA A 102 4.13 -33.85 14.05
CA ALA A 102 5.50 -34.05 13.63
C ALA A 102 6.50 -33.22 14.48
N PRO A 103 7.75 -33.72 14.67
CA PRO A 103 8.78 -32.95 15.36
C PRO A 103 9.11 -31.64 14.65
N VAL A 104 8.95 -31.59 13.32
CA VAL A 104 9.12 -30.37 12.53
C VAL A 104 7.81 -30.04 11.84
N VAL A 105 7.28 -28.85 12.06
CA VAL A 105 6.03 -28.41 11.43
C VAL A 105 6.26 -27.13 10.66
N VAL A 106 5.97 -27.16 9.36
CA VAL A 106 5.93 -25.96 8.52
C VAL A 106 4.54 -25.35 8.62
N MET A 107 4.45 -24.05 8.86
CA MET A 107 3.16 -23.39 9.06
C MET A 107 3.17 -21.92 8.62
N THR A 108 1.99 -21.32 8.55
CA THR A 108 1.90 -19.85 8.45
C THR A 108 2.06 -19.21 9.82
N THR A 109 2.54 -17.97 9.87
CA THR A 109 2.79 -17.25 11.12
C THR A 109 1.53 -17.10 11.97
N GLU A 110 0.37 -16.96 11.34
CA GLU A 110 -0.93 -16.85 12.01
C GLU A 110 -1.31 -18.13 12.77
N VAL A 111 -0.95 -19.30 12.24
CA VAL A 111 -1.21 -20.58 12.92
C VAL A 111 -0.40 -20.66 14.21
N LEU A 112 0.89 -20.29 14.17
CA LEU A 112 1.73 -20.26 15.37
C LEU A 112 1.19 -19.29 16.43
N ARG A 113 0.82 -18.08 16.02
CA ARG A 113 0.19 -17.08 16.89
C ARG A 113 -1.04 -17.63 17.61
N ASN A 114 -1.92 -18.31 16.87
CA ASN A 114 -3.11 -18.93 17.46
C ASN A 114 -2.77 -20.06 18.43
N MET A 115 -1.73 -20.84 18.15
CA MET A 115 -1.25 -21.88 19.06
C MET A 115 -0.70 -21.30 20.37
N LEU A 116 0.01 -20.16 20.29
CA LEU A 116 0.51 -19.43 21.46
C LEU A 116 -0.63 -18.89 22.30
N TYR A 117 -1.64 -18.25 21.70
CA TYR A 117 -2.82 -17.79 22.45
C TYR A 117 -3.63 -18.92 23.08
N ALA A 118 -3.63 -20.10 22.47
CA ALA A 118 -4.41 -21.24 22.95
C ALA A 118 -3.64 -22.16 23.91
N ASP A 119 -2.39 -21.82 24.29
CA ASP A 119 -1.48 -22.68 25.06
C ASP A 119 -1.43 -24.11 24.51
N SER A 120 -1.30 -24.23 23.19
CA SER A 120 -1.43 -25.51 22.50
C SER A 120 -0.43 -26.55 23.02
N PRO A 121 -0.85 -27.79 23.35
CA PRO A 121 0.06 -28.86 23.76
C PRO A 121 1.14 -29.18 22.71
N ALA A 122 0.89 -28.85 21.44
CA ALA A 122 1.87 -29.03 20.37
C ALA A 122 3.14 -28.19 20.57
N LEU A 123 3.09 -27.10 21.35
CA LEU A 123 4.25 -26.28 21.73
C LEU A 123 5.20 -27.00 22.72
N GLN A 124 4.76 -28.07 23.37
CA GLN A 124 5.61 -28.83 24.28
C GLN A 124 6.81 -29.44 23.54
N GLY A 125 8.01 -29.18 24.06
CA GLY A 125 9.27 -29.59 23.46
C GLY A 125 9.74 -28.72 22.29
N LEU A 126 9.09 -27.58 22.02
CA LEU A 126 9.55 -26.61 21.04
C LEU A 126 10.89 -26.01 21.47
N SER A 127 11.88 -26.13 20.58
CA SER A 127 13.26 -25.69 20.84
C SER A 127 13.68 -24.56 19.91
N TYR A 128 13.22 -24.60 18.65
CA TYR A 128 13.54 -23.59 17.64
C TYR A 128 12.27 -23.12 16.91
N VAL A 129 12.22 -21.83 16.62
CA VAL A 129 11.25 -21.25 15.68
C VAL A 129 12.01 -20.52 14.58
N VAL A 130 11.84 -20.97 13.35
CA VAL A 130 12.31 -20.27 12.16
C VAL A 130 11.22 -19.34 11.67
N MET A 131 11.55 -18.07 11.52
CA MET A 131 10.71 -17.03 10.95
C MET A 131 11.35 -16.57 9.64
N ASP A 132 10.77 -17.00 8.53
CA ASP A 132 11.31 -16.72 7.18
C ASP A 132 10.66 -15.48 6.57
N GLU A 133 11.44 -14.62 5.93
CA GLU A 133 11.00 -13.32 5.40
C GLU A 133 10.44 -12.35 6.46
N VAL A 134 11.15 -12.19 7.58
CA VAL A 134 10.77 -11.29 8.71
C VAL A 134 10.55 -9.83 8.30
N HIS A 135 11.07 -9.41 7.15
CA HIS A 135 10.78 -8.08 6.60
C HIS A 135 9.28 -7.85 6.30
N PHE A 136 8.45 -8.91 6.24
CA PHE A 136 6.98 -8.81 6.23
C PHE A 136 6.39 -8.23 7.51
N LEU A 137 7.19 -8.03 8.56
CA LEU A 137 6.79 -7.29 9.76
C LEU A 137 6.30 -5.86 9.43
N ALA A 138 6.76 -5.26 8.32
CA ALA A 138 6.25 -3.97 7.87
C ALA A 138 4.87 -4.03 7.17
N ASP A 139 4.32 -5.21 6.93
CA ASP A 139 2.98 -5.36 6.35
C ASP A 139 1.91 -4.89 7.33
N ARG A 140 0.96 -4.06 6.86
CA ARG A 140 -0.07 -3.45 7.72
C ARG A 140 -0.96 -4.47 8.42
N MET A 141 -1.27 -5.59 7.77
CA MET A 141 -2.24 -6.56 8.27
C MET A 141 -1.58 -7.72 8.98
N ARG A 142 -0.44 -8.18 8.46
CA ARG A 142 0.27 -9.35 8.98
C ARG A 142 1.36 -8.98 9.97
N GLY A 143 1.96 -7.80 9.83
CA GLY A 143 3.05 -7.34 10.71
C GLY A 143 2.76 -7.46 12.20
N PRO A 144 1.53 -7.14 12.70
CA PRO A 144 1.20 -7.32 14.10
C PRO A 144 1.36 -8.77 14.59
N VAL A 145 1.01 -9.75 13.75
CA VAL A 145 1.12 -11.18 14.07
C VAL A 145 2.58 -11.60 14.27
N TRP A 146 3.50 -11.03 13.49
CA TRP A 146 4.93 -11.33 13.61
C TRP A 146 5.49 -10.85 14.95
N GLU A 147 5.18 -9.61 15.33
CA GLU A 147 5.60 -9.06 16.62
C GLU A 147 4.98 -9.81 17.79
N GLU A 148 3.69 -10.16 17.72
CA GLU A 148 3.04 -10.98 18.74
C GLU A 148 3.74 -12.33 18.92
N VAL A 149 4.09 -13.03 17.83
CA VAL A 149 4.82 -14.30 17.94
C VAL A 149 6.17 -14.10 18.63
N ILE A 150 6.93 -13.07 18.24
CA ILE A 150 8.25 -12.81 18.86
C ILE A 150 8.11 -12.52 20.36
N LEU A 151 7.11 -11.72 20.75
CA LEU A 151 6.88 -11.33 22.14
C LEU A 151 6.33 -12.46 23.02
N HIS A 152 5.46 -13.34 22.49
CA HIS A 152 4.80 -14.39 23.28
C HIS A 152 5.54 -15.73 23.28
N LEU A 153 6.54 -15.93 22.42
CA LEU A 153 7.31 -17.17 22.45
C LEU A 153 7.94 -17.37 23.85
N PRO A 154 8.03 -18.60 24.38
CA PRO A 154 8.76 -18.84 25.63
C PRO A 154 10.25 -18.48 25.48
N ASP A 155 10.90 -17.95 26.53
CA ASP A 155 12.30 -17.50 26.51
C ASP A 155 13.31 -18.61 26.15
N GLU A 156 12.97 -19.86 26.46
CA GLU A 156 13.75 -21.05 26.15
C GLU A 156 13.78 -21.39 24.65
N VAL A 157 12.81 -20.90 23.86
CA VAL A 157 12.72 -21.14 22.41
C VAL A 157 13.65 -20.20 21.66
N ARG A 158 14.58 -20.77 20.88
CA ARG A 158 15.54 -20.02 20.08
C ARG A 158 14.91 -19.55 18.77
N LEU A 159 15.03 -18.25 18.51
CA LEU A 159 14.47 -17.61 17.33
C LEU A 159 15.49 -17.51 16.20
N VAL A 160 15.08 -17.94 15.01
CA VAL A 160 15.87 -17.83 13.77
C VAL A 160 15.12 -16.92 12.80
N SER A 161 15.52 -15.66 12.73
CA SER A 161 14.89 -14.63 11.91
C SER A 161 15.65 -14.45 10.60
N LEU A 162 15.03 -14.79 9.46
CA LEU A 162 15.61 -14.64 8.12
C LEU A 162 14.96 -13.45 7.43
N SER A 163 15.76 -12.52 6.91
CA SER A 163 15.25 -11.28 6.31
C SER A 163 16.05 -10.86 5.08
N ALA A 164 15.39 -10.11 4.18
CA ALA A 164 16.07 -9.37 3.13
C ALA A 164 16.94 -8.26 3.74
N THR A 165 17.78 -7.60 2.93
CA THR A 165 18.61 -6.48 3.38
C THR A 165 17.75 -5.28 3.78
N VAL A 166 17.74 -4.96 5.07
CA VAL A 166 17.08 -3.78 5.66
C VAL A 166 18.13 -2.82 6.21
N SER A 167 17.91 -1.51 6.08
CA SER A 167 18.91 -0.49 6.42
C SER A 167 19.09 -0.31 7.93
N ASN A 168 18.13 -0.76 8.72
CA ASN A 168 18.10 -0.66 10.18
C ASN A 168 18.13 -2.05 10.83
N ALA A 169 18.86 -3.01 10.23
CA ALA A 169 19.03 -4.36 10.75
C ALA A 169 19.54 -4.37 12.20
N GLU A 170 20.44 -3.45 12.56
CA GLU A 170 20.94 -3.29 13.93
C GLU A 170 19.87 -2.76 14.89
N GLU A 171 18.97 -1.87 14.45
CA GLU A 171 17.86 -1.39 15.28
C GLU A 171 16.89 -2.54 15.57
N PHE A 172 16.53 -3.30 14.55
CA PHE A 172 15.66 -4.45 14.68
C PHE A 172 16.30 -5.56 15.52
N GLY A 173 17.58 -5.84 15.30
CA GLY A 173 18.36 -6.78 16.10
C GLY A 173 18.47 -6.35 17.56
N GLY A 174 18.67 -5.06 17.83
CA GLY A 174 18.69 -4.52 19.19
C GLY A 174 17.34 -4.65 19.90
N TRP A 175 16.23 -4.52 19.18
CA TRP A 175 14.90 -4.82 19.71
C TRP A 175 14.76 -6.31 20.06
N ILE A 176 15.07 -7.22 19.13
CA ILE A 176 15.02 -8.67 19.39
C ILE A 176 15.92 -9.03 20.58
N GLN A 177 17.11 -8.46 20.69
CA GLN A 177 18.00 -8.67 21.83
C GLN A 177 17.39 -8.19 23.16
N THR A 178 16.65 -7.09 23.12
CA THR A 178 15.96 -6.55 24.30
C THR A 178 14.84 -7.49 24.77
N VAL A 179 14.08 -8.08 23.84
CA VAL A 179 12.90 -8.91 24.17
C VAL A 179 13.18 -10.41 24.27
N ARG A 180 14.20 -10.95 23.58
CA ARG A 180 14.56 -12.38 23.56
C ARG A 180 15.90 -12.69 24.22
N GLY A 181 16.65 -11.67 24.62
CA GLY A 181 18.00 -11.82 25.15
C GLY A 181 19.01 -12.15 24.06
N ASP A 182 19.68 -13.29 24.18
CA ASP A 182 20.91 -13.57 23.46
C ASP A 182 20.69 -13.91 21.98
N THR A 183 20.70 -12.89 21.13
CA THR A 183 20.52 -12.97 19.68
C THR A 183 21.70 -12.37 18.92
N THR A 184 22.31 -13.15 18.04
CA THR A 184 23.38 -12.69 17.16
C THR A 184 22.81 -12.06 15.89
N VAL A 185 23.20 -10.81 15.60
CA VAL A 185 22.82 -10.11 14.37
C VAL A 185 23.88 -10.34 13.30
N VAL A 186 23.49 -10.96 12.19
CA VAL A 186 24.34 -11.26 11.04
C VAL A 186 23.82 -10.48 9.84
N VAL A 187 24.53 -9.41 9.47
CA VAL A 187 24.27 -8.65 8.25
C VAL A 187 25.29 -9.05 7.20
N ASP A 188 24.81 -9.27 5.98
CA ASP A 188 25.63 -9.46 4.79
C ASP A 188 25.02 -8.64 3.65
N GLU A 189 25.84 -7.89 2.92
CA GLU A 189 25.39 -7.07 1.78
C GLU A 189 25.87 -7.65 0.44
N HIS A 190 26.62 -8.75 0.48
CA HIS A 190 27.19 -9.36 -0.71
C HIS A 190 26.12 -10.12 -1.47
N ARG A 191 25.97 -9.79 -2.76
CA ARG A 191 25.07 -10.50 -3.66
C ARG A 191 25.88 -11.55 -4.43
N PRO A 192 25.61 -12.86 -4.27
CA PRO A 192 26.42 -13.90 -4.91
C PRO A 192 26.44 -13.82 -6.44
N VAL A 193 25.34 -13.38 -7.04
CA VAL A 193 25.25 -13.11 -8.48
C VAL A 193 25.19 -11.60 -8.68
N PRO A 194 26.25 -10.95 -9.20
CA PRO A 194 26.29 -9.50 -9.41
C PRO A 194 25.16 -9.05 -10.32
N LEU A 195 24.62 -7.85 -10.06
CA LEU A 195 23.53 -7.26 -10.83
C LEU A 195 24.08 -6.16 -11.76
N TRP A 196 23.82 -6.29 -13.05
CA TRP A 196 24.05 -5.24 -14.04
C TRP A 196 22.76 -4.48 -14.33
N GLN A 197 22.84 -3.17 -14.17
CA GLN A 197 21.73 -2.25 -14.43
C GLN A 197 21.83 -1.69 -15.84
N HIS A 198 20.74 -1.81 -16.60
CA HIS A 198 20.63 -1.43 -18.00
C HIS A 198 19.42 -0.52 -18.25
N VAL A 199 19.53 0.32 -19.27
CA VAL A 199 18.43 1.13 -19.81
C VAL A 199 18.24 0.79 -21.28
N LEU A 200 17.03 0.36 -21.66
CA LEU A 200 16.68 0.11 -23.05
C LEU A 200 16.14 1.39 -23.70
N VAL A 201 16.86 1.93 -24.67
CA VAL A 201 16.49 3.15 -25.41
C VAL A 201 16.18 2.81 -26.87
N GLY A 202 14.90 2.69 -27.19
CA GLY A 202 14.43 2.20 -28.49
C GLY A 202 14.74 0.73 -28.69
N LYS A 203 15.75 0.42 -29.54
CA LYS A 203 16.17 -0.96 -29.83
C LYS A 203 17.58 -1.29 -29.32
N ARG A 204 18.19 -0.38 -28.56
CA ARG A 204 19.56 -0.52 -28.05
C ARG A 204 19.56 -0.57 -26.54
N LEU A 205 20.21 -1.58 -25.99
CA LEU A 205 20.48 -1.72 -24.56
C LEU A 205 21.77 -0.96 -24.22
N PHE A 206 21.74 -0.18 -23.15
CA PHE A 206 22.88 0.56 -22.63
C PHE A 206 23.04 0.27 -21.15
N ASP A 207 24.28 0.24 -20.67
CA ASP A 207 24.56 0.22 -19.22
C ASP A 207 24.07 1.51 -18.56
N LEU A 208 23.49 1.40 -17.36
CA LEU A 208 23.08 2.55 -16.57
C LEU A 208 24.28 3.29 -15.98
N PHE A 209 25.27 2.53 -15.50
CA PHE A 209 26.46 3.06 -14.85
C PHE A 209 27.69 2.84 -15.72
N ASP A 210 28.69 3.72 -15.56
CA ASP A 210 29.99 3.49 -16.18
C ASP A 210 30.75 2.41 -15.39
N TYR A 211 30.76 1.19 -15.93
CA TYR A 211 31.46 0.07 -15.32
C TYR A 211 32.94 -0.04 -15.75
N ARG A 212 33.43 0.85 -16.63
CA ARG A 212 34.80 0.79 -17.15
C ARG A 212 35.88 1.04 -16.08
N ASP A 213 35.51 1.71 -14.99
CA ASP A 213 36.39 1.97 -13.84
C ASP A 213 36.42 0.84 -12.78
N ARG A 214 35.62 -0.24 -12.95
CA ARG A 214 35.55 -1.33 -11.94
C ARG A 214 36.71 -2.32 -11.98
N ASP A 215 37.50 -2.35 -13.05
CA ASP A 215 38.66 -3.25 -13.18
C ASP A 215 39.89 -2.78 -12.36
N GLY A 216 39.81 -1.61 -11.71
CA GLY A 216 40.78 -1.15 -10.72
C GLY A 216 40.37 -1.53 -9.31
N ALA A 217 40.92 -2.63 -8.79
CA ALA A 217 40.77 -3.03 -7.40
C ALA A 217 41.18 -1.91 -6.42
N GLU A 218 40.46 -1.83 -5.29
CA GLU A 218 40.78 -1.11 -4.04
C GLU A 218 40.23 0.30 -3.74
N ALA A 219 39.27 0.87 -4.50
CA ALA A 219 38.70 2.19 -4.12
C ALA A 219 37.18 2.40 -4.37
N ALA A 220 36.36 1.34 -4.36
CA ALA A 220 34.96 1.42 -4.78
C ALA A 220 33.91 1.67 -3.67
N ASP A 221 34.30 1.86 -2.42
CA ASP A 221 33.33 1.86 -1.30
C ASP A 221 32.71 3.24 -0.98
N GLN A 222 33.10 4.32 -1.67
CA GLN A 222 32.66 5.68 -1.30
C GLN A 222 32.31 6.64 -2.46
N ARG A 223 32.29 6.18 -3.72
CA ARG A 223 31.86 7.03 -4.86
C ARG A 223 30.53 6.53 -5.42
N GLN A 224 29.51 7.39 -5.39
CA GLN A 224 28.25 7.14 -6.09
C GLN A 224 28.54 6.81 -7.57
N PRO A 225 28.08 5.66 -8.08
CA PRO A 225 28.33 5.28 -9.46
C PRO A 225 27.70 6.30 -10.40
N ARG A 226 28.50 6.83 -11.33
CA ARG A 226 28.07 7.87 -12.27
C ARG A 226 27.30 7.22 -13.41
N VAL A 227 26.24 7.91 -13.86
CA VAL A 227 25.48 7.49 -15.04
C VAL A 227 26.40 7.43 -16.27
N ASP A 228 26.23 6.39 -17.08
CA ASP A 228 27.04 6.20 -18.28
C ASP A 228 26.93 7.42 -19.25
N PRO A 229 28.08 8.00 -19.69
CA PRO A 229 28.10 9.12 -20.62
C PRO A 229 27.58 8.81 -22.03
N ASP A 230 27.74 7.58 -22.53
CA ASP A 230 27.21 7.13 -23.82
C ASP A 230 25.67 7.05 -23.79
N LEU A 231 25.08 6.53 -22.71
CA LEU A 231 23.63 6.54 -22.48
C LEU A 231 23.07 7.97 -22.48
N SER A 232 23.70 8.86 -21.71
CA SER A 232 23.28 10.26 -21.59
C SER A 232 23.35 11.00 -22.94
N ARG A 233 24.45 10.78 -23.69
CA ARG A 233 24.62 11.34 -25.04
C ARG A 233 23.56 10.82 -26.01
N HIS A 234 23.24 9.52 -25.97
CA HIS A 234 22.26 8.92 -26.86
C HIS A 234 20.85 9.49 -26.61
N ILE A 235 20.45 9.64 -25.35
CA ILE A 235 19.17 10.24 -24.98
C ILE A 235 19.11 11.71 -25.42
N ALA A 236 20.19 12.49 -25.23
CA ALA A 236 20.26 13.88 -25.66
C ALA A 236 20.09 14.03 -27.18
N HIS A 237 20.85 13.25 -27.96
CA HIS A 237 20.75 13.26 -29.42
C HIS A 237 19.36 12.85 -29.92
N ARG A 238 18.73 11.87 -29.26
CA ARG A 238 17.36 11.46 -29.59
C ARG A 238 16.33 12.56 -29.29
N ARG A 239 16.44 13.23 -28.14
CA ARG A 239 15.58 14.38 -27.79
C ARG A 239 15.73 15.54 -28.78
N GLU A 240 16.95 15.78 -29.25
CA GLU A 240 17.21 16.79 -30.28
C GLU A 240 16.57 16.40 -31.62
N ALA A 241 16.69 15.13 -32.03
CA ALA A 241 16.03 14.62 -33.24
C ALA A 241 14.50 14.78 -33.16
N ASP A 242 13.89 14.43 -32.02
CA ASP A 242 12.44 14.57 -31.81
C ASP A 242 12.00 16.05 -31.93
N ARG A 243 12.75 16.99 -31.34
CA ARG A 243 12.50 18.44 -31.45
C ARG A 243 12.65 18.95 -32.88
N MET A 244 13.61 18.44 -33.65
CA MET A 244 13.79 18.82 -35.05
C MET A 244 12.65 18.32 -35.95
N SER A 245 12.07 17.15 -35.67
CA SER A 245 10.88 16.65 -36.38
C SER A 245 9.62 17.48 -36.11
N ASP A 246 9.50 18.14 -34.97
CA ASP A 246 8.40 19.06 -34.67
C ASP A 246 8.50 20.41 -35.42
N TRP A 247 9.67 20.74 -35.97
CA TRP A 247 9.95 22.03 -36.62
C TRP A 247 9.84 22.03 -38.15
N GLN A 248 9.54 20.90 -38.80
CA GLN A 248 9.39 20.86 -40.26
C GLN A 248 8.12 21.58 -40.74
N PRO A 249 8.23 22.67 -41.55
CA PRO A 249 7.07 23.34 -42.13
C PRO A 249 6.41 22.46 -43.18
N ARG A 250 5.11 22.17 -42.99
CA ARG A 250 4.28 21.42 -43.94
C ARG A 250 4.30 22.04 -45.34
N ARG A 251 4.97 21.38 -46.29
CA ARG A 251 4.69 21.50 -47.74
C ARG A 251 4.10 20.19 -48.23
N GLY A 252 2.81 20.17 -48.55
CA GLY A 252 2.19 19.08 -49.31
C GLY A 252 0.91 18.49 -48.72
N ARG A 253 -0.18 18.75 -49.44
CA ARG A 253 -1.53 18.17 -49.45
C ARG A 253 -1.75 16.85 -48.66
N GLY A 254 -2.59 16.93 -47.62
CA GLY A 254 -3.67 15.96 -47.42
C GLY A 254 -3.38 14.61 -46.76
N VAL A 255 -2.66 14.54 -45.63
CA VAL A 255 -2.84 13.45 -44.64
C VAL A 255 -2.63 14.03 -43.23
N THR A 256 -3.63 13.92 -42.35
CA THR A 256 -3.51 14.30 -40.93
C THR A 256 -2.67 13.27 -40.17
N SER A 257 -1.36 13.23 -40.41
CA SER A 257 -0.43 12.49 -39.52
C SER A 257 -0.14 13.35 -38.29
N ARG A 258 -0.53 12.85 -37.12
CA ARG A 258 -0.14 13.41 -35.80
C ARG A 258 1.39 13.35 -35.62
N PRO A 259 2.00 14.24 -34.82
CA PRO A 259 3.42 14.16 -34.49
C PRO A 259 3.76 12.79 -33.89
N ARG A 260 4.85 12.17 -34.37
CA ARG A 260 5.33 10.88 -33.88
C ARG A 260 6.06 11.11 -32.55
N PHE A 261 5.31 11.20 -31.46
CA PHE A 261 5.89 11.05 -30.13
C PHE A 261 6.66 9.73 -30.08
N TYR A 262 7.89 9.76 -29.55
CA TYR A 262 8.67 8.55 -29.29
C TYR A 262 7.80 7.54 -28.54
N ARG A 263 7.70 6.33 -29.10
CA ARG A 263 6.98 5.22 -28.49
C ARG A 263 8.02 4.18 -28.07
N PRO A 264 8.02 3.75 -26.80
CA PRO A 264 8.83 2.62 -26.37
C PRO A 264 8.61 1.39 -27.27
N PRO A 265 9.62 0.51 -27.42
CA PRO A 265 9.48 -0.72 -28.19
C PRO A 265 8.30 -1.55 -27.70
N GLY A 266 7.65 -2.29 -28.61
CA GLY A 266 6.59 -3.20 -28.21
C GLY A 266 7.14 -4.34 -27.35
N ARG A 267 6.32 -4.92 -26.47
CA ARG A 267 6.70 -6.06 -25.63
C ARG A 267 7.31 -7.23 -26.43
N PRO A 268 6.79 -7.62 -27.60
CA PRO A 268 7.43 -8.67 -28.41
C PRO A 268 8.84 -8.28 -28.89
N ASP A 269 9.05 -7.00 -29.24
CA ASP A 269 10.36 -6.50 -29.66
C ASP A 269 11.36 -6.52 -28.50
N VAL A 270 10.92 -6.17 -27.28
CA VAL A 270 11.77 -6.23 -26.08
C VAL A 270 12.20 -7.67 -25.83
N ILE A 271 11.28 -8.63 -25.85
CA ILE A 271 11.62 -10.04 -25.66
C ILE A 271 12.57 -10.54 -26.76
N ALA A 272 12.34 -10.17 -28.02
CA ALA A 272 13.23 -10.54 -29.13
C ALA A 272 14.64 -9.95 -28.98
N ILE A 273 14.76 -8.70 -28.49
CA ILE A 273 16.05 -8.07 -28.18
C ILE A 273 16.78 -8.87 -27.08
N LEU A 274 16.07 -9.22 -26.00
CA LEU A 274 16.65 -10.00 -24.91
C LEU A 274 17.09 -11.40 -25.38
N ASP A 275 16.26 -12.07 -26.19
CA ASP A 275 16.59 -13.38 -26.76
C ASP A 275 17.84 -13.32 -27.64
N SER A 276 17.93 -12.32 -28.52
CA SER A 276 19.10 -12.11 -29.40
C SER A 276 20.40 -11.84 -28.64
N GLN A 277 20.31 -11.35 -27.40
CA GLN A 277 21.44 -11.10 -26.51
C GLN A 277 21.66 -12.23 -25.49
N GLY A 278 20.90 -13.33 -25.57
CA GLY A 278 21.00 -14.45 -24.64
C GLY A 278 20.54 -14.14 -23.22
N LEU A 279 19.73 -13.09 -23.03
CA LEU A 279 19.30 -12.58 -21.72
C LEU A 279 18.05 -13.26 -21.16
N LEU A 280 17.51 -14.29 -21.83
CA LEU A 280 16.40 -15.11 -21.32
C LEU A 280 16.89 -16.22 -20.37
N PRO A 281 16.06 -16.69 -19.42
CA PRO A 281 14.67 -16.32 -19.18
C PRO A 281 14.51 -14.95 -18.53
N ALA A 282 13.41 -14.25 -18.83
CA ALA A 282 13.14 -12.90 -18.34
C ALA A 282 11.78 -12.77 -17.65
N ILE A 283 11.75 -12.00 -16.56
CA ILE A 283 10.52 -11.55 -15.89
C ILE A 283 10.31 -10.07 -16.18
N THR A 284 9.20 -9.72 -16.83
CA THR A 284 8.79 -8.33 -17.05
C THR A 284 7.73 -7.94 -16.04
N PHE A 285 8.05 -7.01 -15.14
CA PHE A 285 7.08 -6.55 -14.15
C PHE A 285 6.13 -5.50 -14.74
N VAL A 286 4.84 -5.78 -14.62
CA VAL A 286 3.73 -4.93 -15.05
C VAL A 286 2.80 -4.73 -13.87
N PHE A 287 2.63 -3.48 -13.40
CA PHE A 287 1.84 -3.15 -12.20
C PHE A 287 0.31 -3.23 -12.38
N SER A 288 -0.17 -3.99 -13.36
CA SER A 288 -1.59 -4.25 -13.59
C SER A 288 -1.79 -5.67 -14.08
N ARG A 289 -2.79 -6.36 -13.51
CA ARG A 289 -3.15 -7.74 -13.86
C ARG A 289 -3.61 -7.83 -15.31
N ALA A 290 -4.60 -7.00 -15.67
CA ALA A 290 -5.02 -6.84 -17.06
C ALA A 290 -3.87 -6.41 -17.98
N GLY A 291 -2.89 -5.67 -17.45
CA GLY A 291 -1.68 -5.31 -18.18
C GLY A 291 -0.79 -6.52 -18.52
N CYS A 292 -0.71 -7.51 -17.63
CA CYS A 292 0.02 -8.76 -17.84
C CYS A 292 -0.68 -9.64 -18.89
N ASP A 293 -1.99 -9.82 -18.77
CA ASP A 293 -2.77 -10.58 -19.77
C ASP A 293 -2.68 -9.93 -21.16
N ALA A 294 -2.82 -8.60 -21.21
CA ALA A 294 -2.64 -7.84 -22.44
C ALA A 294 -1.22 -7.94 -23.02
N ALA A 295 -0.19 -8.17 -22.18
CA ALA A 295 1.17 -8.39 -22.64
C ALA A 295 1.30 -9.71 -23.40
N VAL A 296 0.77 -10.79 -22.82
CA VAL A 296 0.74 -12.10 -23.47
C VAL A 296 -0.06 -12.02 -24.76
N ALA A 297 -1.26 -11.42 -24.75
CA ALA A 297 -2.08 -11.24 -25.94
C ALA A 297 -1.36 -10.43 -27.04
N GLN A 298 -0.58 -9.41 -26.68
CA GLN A 298 0.25 -8.66 -27.63
C GLN A 298 1.34 -9.55 -28.26
N CYS A 299 1.98 -10.41 -27.48
CA CYS A 299 2.98 -11.36 -27.97
C CYS A 299 2.38 -12.48 -28.83
N LEU A 300 1.18 -12.97 -28.50
CA LEU A 300 0.48 -13.99 -29.29
C LEU A 300 0.10 -13.51 -30.71
N ARG A 301 -0.14 -12.20 -30.86
CA ARG A 301 -0.38 -11.56 -32.17
C ARG A 301 0.89 -11.39 -33.01
N SER A 302 2.06 -11.64 -32.44
CA SER A 302 3.34 -11.59 -33.13
C SER A 302 3.82 -13.00 -33.51
N PRO A 303 4.77 -13.15 -34.45
CA PRO A 303 5.34 -14.45 -34.78
C PRO A 303 6.33 -14.99 -33.73
N LEU A 304 6.48 -14.33 -32.58
CA LEU A 304 7.39 -14.71 -31.52
C LEU A 304 7.07 -16.12 -31.00
N ARG A 305 8.06 -17.00 -31.05
CA ARG A 305 8.03 -18.36 -30.50
C ARG A 305 9.39 -18.65 -29.88
N LEU A 306 9.38 -18.99 -28.59
CA LEU A 306 10.60 -19.23 -27.83
C LEU A 306 10.85 -20.72 -27.57
N THR A 307 9.93 -21.60 -27.98
CA THR A 307 9.94 -23.04 -27.66
C THR A 307 10.24 -23.93 -28.87
N THR A 308 10.85 -25.09 -28.62
CA THR A 308 11.02 -26.17 -29.60
C THR A 308 9.75 -27.04 -29.69
N GLU A 309 9.73 -28.04 -30.59
CA GLU A 309 8.63 -29.02 -30.64
C GLU A 309 8.63 -29.96 -29.42
N GLU A 310 9.80 -30.36 -28.94
CA GLU A 310 9.95 -31.22 -27.75
C GLU A 310 9.51 -30.49 -26.48
N GLU A 311 9.95 -29.24 -26.29
CA GLU A 311 9.51 -28.39 -25.17
C GLU A 311 7.99 -28.21 -25.19
N ARG A 312 7.38 -28.07 -26.38
CA ARG A 312 5.91 -27.97 -26.51
C ARG A 312 5.17 -29.22 -26.09
N ALA A 313 5.67 -30.40 -26.44
CA ALA A 313 5.06 -31.66 -26.02
C ALA A 313 5.10 -31.80 -24.49
N GLN A 314 6.23 -31.47 -23.87
CA GLN A 314 6.38 -31.47 -22.41
C GLN A 314 5.44 -30.46 -21.73
N ILE A 315 5.35 -29.23 -22.26
CA ILE A 315 4.44 -28.21 -21.75
C ILE A 315 2.98 -28.70 -21.83
N ALA A 316 2.58 -29.32 -22.93
CA ALA A 316 1.22 -29.85 -23.09
C ALA A 316 0.90 -30.92 -22.04
N GLU A 317 1.84 -31.86 -21.78
CA GLU A 317 1.67 -32.90 -20.78
C GLU A 317 1.46 -32.33 -19.37
N VAL A 318 2.25 -31.34 -18.97
CA VAL A 318 2.11 -30.67 -17.67
C VAL A 318 0.76 -29.94 -17.57
N ILE A 319 0.34 -29.27 -18.64
CA ILE A 319 -0.96 -28.58 -18.68
C ILE A 319 -2.11 -29.57 -18.51
N ASP A 320 -2.09 -30.68 -19.26
CA ASP A 320 -3.13 -31.69 -19.22
C ASP A 320 -3.19 -32.37 -17.84
N HIS A 321 -2.03 -32.61 -17.21
CA HIS A 321 -1.97 -33.15 -15.84
C HIS A 321 -2.54 -32.19 -14.79
N ARG A 322 -2.19 -30.89 -14.84
CA ARG A 322 -2.58 -29.89 -13.83
C ARG A 322 -4.00 -29.35 -14.01
N CYS A 323 -4.53 -29.38 -15.23
CA CYS A 323 -5.83 -28.79 -15.57
C CYS A 323 -6.89 -29.85 -15.91
N GLY A 324 -6.55 -31.15 -15.90
CA GLY A 324 -7.47 -32.23 -16.30
C GLY A 324 -8.74 -32.35 -15.44
N ASP A 325 -8.71 -31.87 -14.20
CA ASP A 325 -9.86 -31.90 -13.28
C ASP A 325 -10.84 -30.72 -13.48
N LEU A 326 -10.51 -29.74 -14.35
CA LEU A 326 -11.39 -28.61 -14.64
C LEU A 326 -12.50 -29.02 -15.60
N ALA A 327 -13.73 -28.59 -15.33
CA ALA A 327 -14.87 -28.85 -16.20
C ALA A 327 -14.72 -28.11 -17.54
N ASP A 328 -15.04 -28.78 -18.65
CA ASP A 328 -14.98 -28.21 -20.00
C ASP A 328 -15.80 -26.92 -20.16
N SER A 329 -16.93 -26.80 -19.44
CA SER A 329 -17.78 -25.60 -19.43
C SER A 329 -17.07 -24.37 -18.86
N ASP A 330 -16.12 -24.57 -17.94
CA ASP A 330 -15.40 -23.49 -17.27
C ASP A 330 -14.18 -23.04 -18.09
N LEU A 331 -13.55 -23.93 -18.86
CA LEU A 331 -12.31 -23.66 -19.61
C LEU A 331 -12.40 -22.40 -20.50
N ALA A 332 -13.53 -22.21 -21.19
CA ALA A 332 -13.74 -21.05 -22.05
C ALA A 332 -13.81 -19.74 -21.25
N VAL A 333 -14.51 -19.74 -20.12
CA VAL A 333 -14.66 -18.57 -19.23
C VAL A 333 -13.33 -18.21 -18.57
N LEU A 334 -12.50 -19.22 -18.30
CA LEU A 334 -11.19 -19.08 -17.68
C LEU A 334 -10.10 -18.56 -18.63
N GLY A 335 -10.39 -18.43 -19.93
CA GLY A 335 -9.37 -18.04 -20.92
C GLY A 335 -8.30 -19.13 -21.14
N TYR A 336 -8.63 -20.39 -20.86
CA TYR A 336 -7.70 -21.53 -20.89
C TYR A 336 -6.96 -21.66 -22.22
N TYR A 337 -7.64 -21.51 -23.34
CA TYR A 337 -7.05 -21.73 -24.66
C TYR A 337 -5.98 -20.68 -25.02
N GLU A 338 -6.22 -19.40 -24.71
CA GLU A 338 -5.23 -18.34 -24.93
C GLU A 338 -4.03 -18.52 -23.99
N TRP A 339 -4.29 -18.88 -22.74
CA TRP A 339 -3.25 -19.18 -21.75
C TRP A 339 -2.37 -20.38 -22.18
N ARG A 340 -3.00 -21.49 -22.63
CA ARG A 340 -2.31 -22.67 -23.15
C ARG A 340 -1.45 -22.35 -24.37
N GLU A 341 -1.99 -21.58 -25.32
CA GLU A 341 -1.22 -21.16 -26.50
C GLU A 341 -0.03 -20.26 -26.13
N GLY A 342 -0.18 -19.40 -25.12
CA GLY A 342 0.92 -18.62 -24.55
C GLY A 342 2.04 -19.53 -24.04
N LEU A 343 1.70 -20.47 -23.18
CA LEU A 343 2.64 -21.43 -22.60
C LEU A 343 3.36 -22.23 -23.67
N LEU A 344 2.63 -22.75 -24.66
CA LEU A 344 3.22 -23.50 -25.77
C LEU A 344 4.21 -22.67 -26.59
N ARG A 345 4.15 -21.33 -26.58
CA ARG A 345 5.15 -20.44 -27.20
C ARG A 345 6.26 -19.99 -26.26
N GLY A 346 6.24 -20.44 -25.00
CA GLY A 346 7.21 -20.07 -23.96
C GLY A 346 6.90 -18.74 -23.27
N LEU A 347 5.65 -18.28 -23.30
CA LEU A 347 5.19 -16.99 -22.78
C LEU A 347 4.12 -17.20 -21.71
N ALA A 348 4.18 -16.46 -20.60
CA ALA A 348 3.12 -16.53 -19.58
C ALA A 348 2.82 -15.19 -18.92
N ALA A 349 1.60 -15.05 -18.42
CA ALA A 349 1.27 -14.05 -17.40
C ALA A 349 1.42 -14.70 -16.01
N HIS A 350 1.72 -13.90 -14.98
CA HIS A 350 1.73 -14.34 -13.59
C HIS A 350 1.19 -13.23 -12.66
N HIS A 351 0.00 -13.44 -12.12
CA HIS A 351 -0.57 -12.53 -11.13
C HIS A 351 -1.61 -13.19 -10.23
N ALA A 352 -1.92 -12.53 -9.11
CA ALA A 352 -2.90 -13.01 -8.12
C ALA A 352 -4.33 -13.22 -8.68
N GLY A 353 -4.69 -12.56 -9.78
CA GLY A 353 -5.97 -12.75 -10.47
C GLY A 353 -6.09 -14.02 -11.33
N MET A 354 -5.01 -14.82 -11.46
CA MET A 354 -5.06 -16.11 -12.15
C MET A 354 -5.59 -17.19 -11.23
N LEU A 355 -6.20 -18.23 -11.81
CA LEU A 355 -6.51 -19.45 -11.06
C LEU A 355 -5.24 -20.06 -10.46
N PRO A 356 -5.29 -20.59 -9.23
CA PRO A 356 -4.15 -21.27 -8.60
C PRO A 356 -3.52 -22.35 -9.48
N ALA A 357 -4.34 -23.21 -10.11
CA ALA A 357 -3.87 -24.25 -11.02
C ALA A 357 -3.03 -23.69 -12.18
N PHE A 358 -3.50 -22.61 -12.82
CA PHE A 358 -2.77 -21.96 -13.91
C PHE A 358 -1.48 -21.32 -13.42
N ARG A 359 -1.54 -20.66 -12.26
CA ARG A 359 -0.39 -19.98 -11.66
C ARG A 359 0.72 -20.99 -11.29
N HIS A 360 0.38 -22.10 -10.64
CA HIS A 360 1.34 -23.14 -10.28
C HIS A 360 1.92 -23.84 -11.52
N THR A 361 1.10 -24.05 -12.55
CA THR A 361 1.60 -24.58 -13.83
C THR A 361 2.64 -23.64 -14.46
N VAL A 362 2.41 -22.32 -14.44
CA VAL A 362 3.41 -21.34 -14.90
C VAL A 362 4.70 -21.42 -14.06
N GLU A 363 4.56 -21.57 -12.74
CA GLU A 363 5.70 -21.66 -11.82
C GLU A 363 6.57 -22.91 -12.07
N GLU A 364 5.93 -24.05 -12.26
CA GLU A 364 6.56 -25.33 -12.58
C GLU A 364 7.30 -25.24 -13.93
N LEU A 365 6.60 -24.77 -14.97
CA LEU A 365 7.17 -24.65 -16.32
C LEU A 365 8.30 -23.62 -16.41
N PHE A 366 8.23 -22.52 -15.64
CA PHE A 366 9.30 -21.53 -15.59
C PHE A 366 10.55 -22.08 -14.88
N THR A 367 10.36 -22.79 -13.77
CA THR A 367 11.46 -23.42 -13.02
C THR A 367 12.13 -24.52 -13.84
N ALA A 368 11.36 -25.27 -14.64
CA ALA A 368 11.86 -26.25 -15.58
C ALA A 368 12.58 -25.64 -16.81
N GLY A 369 12.56 -24.31 -16.97
CA GLY A 369 13.17 -23.61 -18.11
C GLY A 369 12.38 -23.68 -19.42
N LEU A 370 11.14 -24.19 -19.38
CA LEU A 370 10.25 -24.35 -20.54
C LEU A 370 9.56 -23.03 -20.92
N VAL A 371 9.20 -22.21 -19.92
CA VAL A 371 8.71 -20.84 -20.13
C VAL A 371 9.88 -19.86 -20.04
N LYS A 372 10.08 -19.07 -21.10
CA LYS A 372 11.26 -18.20 -21.25
C LYS A 372 10.96 -16.73 -20.98
N ALA A 373 9.71 -16.28 -21.09
CA ALA A 373 9.31 -14.94 -20.70
C ALA A 373 8.00 -14.92 -19.91
N VAL A 374 8.02 -14.24 -18.74
CA VAL A 374 6.87 -14.09 -17.86
C VAL A 374 6.56 -12.62 -17.64
N PHE A 375 5.28 -12.23 -17.80
CA PHE A 375 4.76 -10.91 -17.45
C PHE A 375 4.09 -10.99 -16.09
N ALA A 376 4.69 -10.38 -15.07
CA ALA A 376 4.28 -10.58 -13.69
C ALA A 376 3.88 -9.29 -12.97
N THR A 377 2.96 -9.38 -12.01
CA THR A 377 2.75 -8.30 -11.03
C THR A 377 3.79 -8.37 -9.91
N GLU A 378 3.91 -7.28 -9.13
CA GLU A 378 4.83 -7.17 -7.97
C GLU A 378 4.69 -8.33 -6.98
N THR A 379 3.51 -8.94 -6.85
CA THR A 379 3.27 -10.10 -5.99
C THR A 379 4.21 -11.27 -6.23
N LEU A 380 4.78 -11.40 -7.43
CA LEU A 380 5.75 -12.45 -7.71
C LEU A 380 7.08 -12.24 -6.96
N ALA A 381 7.46 -10.97 -6.72
CA ALA A 381 8.69 -10.65 -6.02
C ALA A 381 8.63 -11.00 -4.52
N LEU A 382 7.45 -11.31 -3.99
CA LEU A 382 7.17 -11.48 -2.55
C LEU A 382 7.30 -12.92 -2.03
N GLY A 383 8.07 -13.78 -2.69
CA GLY A 383 8.48 -15.06 -2.08
C GLY A 383 8.00 -16.30 -2.82
N ILE A 384 8.18 -16.38 -4.14
CA ILE A 384 8.14 -17.66 -4.86
C ILE A 384 9.53 -17.88 -5.46
N ASN A 385 10.04 -19.12 -5.45
CA ASN A 385 11.36 -19.42 -6.00
C ASN A 385 11.34 -19.47 -7.54
N MET A 386 11.14 -18.31 -8.17
CA MET A 386 11.25 -18.14 -9.63
C MET A 386 12.35 -17.12 -9.99
N PRO A 387 13.64 -17.47 -9.85
CA PRO A 387 14.72 -16.60 -10.30
C PRO A 387 14.82 -16.60 -11.82
N ALA A 388 15.04 -15.44 -12.42
CA ALA A 388 15.22 -15.26 -13.85
C ALA A 388 16.64 -14.78 -14.15
N ARG A 389 17.12 -14.91 -15.39
CA ARG A 389 18.40 -14.29 -15.78
C ARG A 389 18.25 -12.77 -15.82
N THR A 390 17.11 -12.30 -16.34
CA THR A 390 16.82 -10.88 -16.53
C THR A 390 15.50 -10.45 -15.90
N VAL A 391 15.48 -9.26 -15.31
CA VAL A 391 14.26 -8.57 -14.88
C VAL A 391 14.07 -7.31 -15.72
N VAL A 392 12.85 -7.07 -16.20
CA VAL A 392 12.48 -5.90 -17.00
C VAL A 392 11.44 -5.07 -16.25
N LEU A 393 11.65 -3.76 -16.19
CA LEU A 393 10.71 -2.78 -15.61
C LEU A 393 10.20 -1.84 -16.71
N GLU A 394 8.92 -1.97 -17.07
CA GLU A 394 8.30 -1.12 -18.09
C GLU A 394 8.00 0.29 -17.59
N ARG A 395 7.67 0.40 -16.30
CA ARG A 395 7.33 1.64 -15.61
C ARG A 395 7.98 1.65 -14.25
N LEU A 396 8.14 2.83 -13.67
CA LEU A 396 8.68 3.03 -12.32
C LEU A 396 7.68 3.77 -11.41
N VAL A 397 6.40 3.69 -11.76
CA VAL A 397 5.26 4.24 -11.02
C VAL A 397 4.21 3.15 -10.85
N LYS A 398 3.67 3.02 -9.63
CA LYS A 398 2.61 2.06 -9.29
C LYS A 398 1.43 2.77 -8.64
N PHE A 399 0.26 2.16 -8.70
CA PHE A 399 -0.93 2.65 -8.02
C PHE A 399 -1.01 2.03 -6.62
N ASN A 400 -1.10 2.85 -5.57
CA ASN A 400 -1.15 2.37 -4.18
C ASN A 400 -2.57 2.22 -3.61
N GLY A 401 -3.60 2.28 -4.47
CA GLY A 401 -5.02 2.29 -4.05
C GLY A 401 -5.65 3.68 -4.10
N GLU A 402 -4.86 4.74 -3.92
CA GLU A 402 -5.33 6.13 -3.92
C GLU A 402 -4.73 6.95 -5.07
N GLN A 403 -3.42 6.81 -5.29
CA GLN A 403 -2.67 7.61 -6.25
C GLN A 403 -1.54 6.81 -6.91
N HIS A 404 -1.06 7.32 -8.06
CA HIS A 404 0.14 6.80 -8.69
C HIS A 404 1.38 7.36 -8.00
N VAL A 405 2.16 6.49 -7.35
CA VAL A 405 3.39 6.82 -6.64
C VAL A 405 4.61 6.22 -7.35
N PRO A 406 5.77 6.91 -7.37
CA PRO A 406 7.03 6.32 -7.79
C PRO A 406 7.39 5.11 -6.93
N LEU A 407 8.09 4.14 -7.52
CA LEU A 407 8.66 3.02 -6.77
C LEU A 407 9.70 3.53 -5.77
N THR A 408 9.74 2.91 -4.61
CA THR A 408 10.80 3.12 -3.62
C THR A 408 12.04 2.30 -3.96
N PRO A 409 13.24 2.66 -3.46
CA PRO A 409 14.45 1.84 -3.66
C PRO A 409 14.33 0.41 -3.12
N GLY A 410 13.57 0.22 -2.02
CA GLY A 410 13.30 -1.10 -1.46
C GLY A 410 12.50 -1.99 -2.41
N GLU A 411 11.40 -1.48 -2.95
CA GLU A 411 10.58 -2.19 -3.96
C GLU A 411 11.40 -2.47 -5.22
N TYR A 412 12.17 -1.50 -5.70
CA TYR A 412 13.06 -1.68 -6.84
C TYR A 412 14.08 -2.81 -6.62
N THR A 413 14.69 -2.87 -5.43
CA THR A 413 15.66 -3.92 -5.06
C THR A 413 14.97 -5.29 -4.92
N GLN A 414 13.74 -5.36 -4.40
CA GLN A 414 12.97 -6.61 -4.33
C GLN A 414 12.65 -7.16 -5.73
N LEU A 415 12.22 -6.29 -6.65
CA LEU A 415 11.91 -6.67 -8.04
C LEU A 415 13.17 -7.13 -8.78
N THR A 416 14.21 -6.30 -8.79
CA THR A 416 15.48 -6.60 -9.50
C THR A 416 16.29 -7.71 -8.83
N GLY A 417 16.05 -7.96 -7.54
CA GLY A 417 16.64 -9.06 -6.78
C GLY A 417 16.35 -10.44 -7.36
N ARG A 418 15.34 -10.58 -8.23
CA ARG A 418 14.99 -11.82 -8.96
C ARG A 418 15.91 -12.12 -10.16
N ALA A 419 16.73 -11.17 -10.59
CA ALA A 419 17.65 -11.35 -11.71
C ALA A 419 18.97 -12.03 -11.29
N GLY A 420 19.38 -13.08 -11.98
CA GLY A 420 20.56 -13.88 -11.67
C GLY A 420 20.20 -15.12 -10.84
N ARG A 421 20.25 -16.29 -11.48
CA ARG A 421 20.01 -17.60 -10.87
C ARG A 421 21.30 -18.13 -10.25
N ARG A 422 21.35 -18.25 -8.93
CA ARG A 422 22.53 -18.78 -8.22
C ARG A 422 22.88 -20.19 -8.73
N GLY A 423 24.14 -20.40 -9.09
CA GLY A 423 24.64 -21.67 -9.61
C GLY A 423 24.36 -21.93 -11.09
N ILE A 424 23.66 -21.02 -11.78
CA ILE A 424 23.36 -21.12 -13.22
C ILE A 424 23.91 -19.88 -13.95
N ASP A 425 23.58 -18.68 -13.48
CA ASP A 425 24.01 -17.43 -14.08
C ASP A 425 25.24 -16.87 -13.35
N VAL A 426 26.22 -16.39 -14.12
CA VAL A 426 27.40 -15.66 -13.60
C VAL A 426 27.02 -14.23 -13.21
N GLU A 427 26.01 -13.68 -13.86
CA GLU A 427 25.53 -12.31 -13.68
C GLU A 427 24.03 -12.22 -13.92
N GLY A 428 23.37 -11.31 -13.20
CA GLY A 428 21.97 -10.98 -13.38
C GLY A 428 21.81 -9.62 -14.05
N HIS A 429 20.72 -9.43 -14.77
CA HIS A 429 20.47 -8.19 -15.52
C HIS A 429 19.13 -7.55 -15.13
N ALA A 430 19.15 -6.25 -14.85
CA ALA A 430 17.94 -5.45 -14.63
C ALA A 430 17.83 -4.40 -15.74
N VAL A 431 16.72 -4.41 -16.47
CA VAL A 431 16.50 -3.60 -17.67
C VAL A 431 15.33 -2.65 -17.43
N VAL A 432 15.57 -1.35 -17.47
CA VAL A 432 14.52 -0.33 -17.40
C VAL A 432 14.20 0.18 -18.81
N LEU A 433 12.92 0.24 -19.17
CA LEU A 433 12.49 0.82 -20.44
C LEU A 433 12.48 2.34 -20.34
N TRP A 434 13.26 3.03 -21.18
CA TRP A 434 13.26 4.49 -21.19
C TRP A 434 12.01 5.04 -21.86
N ASN A 435 11.32 5.95 -21.16
CA ASN A 435 10.16 6.67 -21.66
C ASN A 435 10.31 8.19 -21.44
N PRO A 436 10.50 9.00 -22.49
CA PRO A 436 10.69 10.45 -22.36
C PRO A 436 9.50 11.20 -21.75
N SER A 437 8.31 10.58 -21.68
CA SER A 437 7.15 11.18 -21.02
C SER A 437 7.11 10.99 -19.50
N GLU A 438 8.00 10.16 -18.95
CA GLU A 438 8.03 9.78 -17.53
C GLU A 438 9.38 10.16 -16.91
N GLU A 439 9.40 11.17 -16.03
CA GLU A 439 10.60 11.65 -15.33
C GLU A 439 11.29 10.55 -14.50
N THR A 440 10.53 9.57 -14.01
CA THR A 440 11.05 8.45 -13.21
C THR A 440 11.95 7.51 -14.01
N THR A 441 11.83 7.48 -15.34
CA THR A 441 12.67 6.65 -16.22
C THR A 441 13.95 7.37 -16.69
N GLU A 442 14.16 8.61 -16.26
CA GLU A 442 15.41 9.32 -16.55
C GLU A 442 16.60 8.62 -15.88
N PRO A 443 17.76 8.51 -16.57
CA PRO A 443 18.92 7.81 -16.03
C PRO A 443 19.34 8.24 -14.62
N SER A 444 19.19 9.53 -14.27
CA SER A 444 19.49 10.03 -12.92
C SER A 444 18.50 9.52 -11.86
N ALA A 445 17.22 9.44 -12.18
CA ALA A 445 16.19 8.90 -11.29
C ALA A 445 16.38 7.39 -11.09
N VAL A 446 16.62 6.65 -12.18
CA VAL A 446 16.91 5.22 -12.14
C VAL A 446 18.20 4.94 -11.33
N ALA A 447 19.24 5.75 -11.51
CA ALA A 447 20.47 5.66 -10.73
C ALA A 447 20.24 5.90 -9.23
N GLY A 448 19.35 6.84 -8.87
CA GLY A 448 18.93 7.06 -7.48
C GLY A 448 18.27 5.83 -6.86
N LEU A 449 17.37 5.17 -7.60
CA LEU A 449 16.72 3.93 -7.17
C LEU A 449 17.71 2.76 -7.07
N ALA A 450 18.60 2.61 -8.06
CA ALA A 450 19.54 1.50 -8.15
C ALA A 450 20.73 1.63 -7.18
N SER A 451 21.03 2.83 -6.69
CA SER A 451 22.14 3.08 -5.75
C SER A 451 21.79 2.77 -4.30
N THR A 452 20.51 2.87 -3.92
CA THR A 452 20.05 2.63 -2.54
C THR A 452 19.51 1.20 -2.42
N ARG A 453 20.28 0.30 -1.80
CA ARG A 453 19.96 -1.15 -1.73
C ARG A 453 19.12 -1.57 -0.53
N THR A 454 18.91 -0.67 0.43
CA THR A 454 18.36 -1.00 1.75
C THR A 454 17.22 -0.05 2.11
N PHE A 455 16.20 -0.58 2.79
CA PHE A 455 15.06 0.20 3.28
C PHE A 455 14.88 0.00 4.79
N PRO A 456 14.37 1.01 5.53
CA PRO A 456 14.12 0.85 6.95
C PRO A 456 12.86 0.01 7.18
N LEU A 457 12.99 -1.03 7.99
CA LEU A 457 11.88 -1.80 8.53
C LEU A 457 11.12 -0.93 9.54
N ARG A 458 9.83 -0.70 9.29
CA ARG A 458 8.94 0.03 10.19
C ARG A 458 7.88 -0.91 10.72
N SER A 459 7.66 -0.88 12.03
CA SER A 459 6.55 -1.63 12.64
C SER A 459 5.19 -1.12 12.14
N SER A 460 4.28 -2.05 11.88
CA SER A 460 2.85 -1.78 11.65
C SER A 460 1.98 -2.17 12.85
N PHE A 461 2.59 -2.51 13.99
CA PHE A 461 1.92 -3.01 15.18
C PHE A 461 0.99 -1.97 15.79
N ALA A 462 -0.30 -2.31 15.84
CA ALA A 462 -1.34 -1.49 16.43
C ALA A 462 -2.41 -2.40 17.07
N PRO A 463 -2.96 -2.03 18.25
CA PRO A 463 -4.02 -2.82 18.88
C PRO A 463 -5.26 -2.92 17.98
N SER A 464 -5.68 -4.15 17.66
CA SER A 464 -6.96 -4.46 17.01
C SER A 464 -7.99 -4.96 18.05
N TYR A 465 -9.26 -5.11 17.66
CA TYR A 465 -10.31 -5.62 18.56
C TYR A 465 -10.04 -7.07 18.98
N ASN A 466 -9.78 -7.97 18.03
CA ASN A 466 -9.40 -9.35 18.29
C ASN A 466 -8.14 -9.46 19.16
N MET A 467 -7.11 -8.65 18.88
CA MET A 467 -5.89 -8.65 19.70
C MET A 467 -6.21 -8.20 21.12
N THR A 468 -6.91 -7.08 21.28
CA THR A 468 -7.23 -6.51 22.59
C THR A 468 -8.01 -7.50 23.46
N ILE A 469 -9.04 -8.14 22.91
CA ILE A 469 -9.83 -9.11 23.67
C ILE A 469 -9.03 -10.36 24.05
N ASN A 470 -8.12 -10.82 23.17
CA ASN A 470 -7.24 -11.96 23.48
C ASN A 470 -6.19 -11.61 24.54
N LEU A 471 -5.59 -10.41 24.49
CA LEU A 471 -4.66 -9.96 25.51
C LEU A 471 -5.34 -9.84 26.88
N VAL A 472 -6.50 -9.16 26.94
CA VAL A 472 -7.28 -9.04 28.19
C VAL A 472 -7.64 -10.41 28.75
N ARG A 473 -8.04 -11.36 27.90
CA ARG A 473 -8.44 -12.71 28.32
C ARG A 473 -7.32 -13.52 28.98
N HIS A 474 -6.10 -13.46 28.46
CA HIS A 474 -5.02 -14.37 28.88
C HIS A 474 -4.06 -13.74 29.89
N MET A 475 -3.85 -12.43 29.85
CA MET A 475 -2.85 -11.75 30.68
C MET A 475 -3.40 -10.52 31.44
N GLY A 476 -4.62 -10.08 31.15
CA GLY A 476 -5.18 -8.87 31.78
C GLY A 476 -4.54 -7.57 31.24
N PRO A 477 -5.07 -6.40 31.64
CA PRO A 477 -4.71 -5.12 31.03
C PRO A 477 -3.30 -4.66 31.39
N GLU A 478 -2.82 -4.86 32.61
CA GLU A 478 -1.48 -4.41 33.03
C GLU A 478 -0.37 -5.16 32.28
N GLN A 479 -0.50 -6.48 32.13
CA GLN A 479 0.49 -7.28 31.40
C GLN A 479 0.38 -7.03 29.90
N ALA A 480 -0.83 -6.80 29.38
CA ALA A 480 -1.02 -6.36 28.01
C ALA A 480 -0.32 -5.02 27.73
N HIS A 481 -0.38 -4.06 28.66
CA HIS A 481 0.38 -2.80 28.55
C HIS A 481 1.88 -3.05 28.48
N GLN A 482 2.43 -3.88 29.37
CA GLN A 482 3.85 -4.22 29.36
C GLN A 482 4.28 -4.85 28.02
N LEU A 483 3.44 -5.70 27.44
CA LEU A 483 3.71 -6.31 26.14
C LEU A 483 3.68 -5.26 25.00
N LEU A 484 2.71 -4.33 25.02
CA LEU A 484 2.66 -3.24 24.05
C LEU A 484 3.87 -2.30 24.18
N GLU A 485 4.36 -2.06 25.40
CA GLU A 485 5.58 -1.28 25.67
C GLU A 485 6.85 -1.95 25.15
N GLN A 486 6.86 -3.28 25.10
CA GLN A 486 7.96 -4.06 24.53
C GLN A 486 7.89 -4.21 23.01
N SER A 487 6.84 -3.72 22.35
CA SER A 487 6.66 -3.83 20.89
C SER A 487 7.76 -3.12 20.09
N PHE A 488 7.97 -3.55 18.84
CA PHE A 488 8.96 -2.90 17.98
C PHE A 488 8.52 -1.48 17.63
N ALA A 489 7.22 -1.25 17.45
CA ALA A 489 6.65 0.09 17.30
C ALA A 489 7.05 1.03 18.45
N GLN A 490 6.93 0.57 19.70
CA GLN A 490 7.34 1.37 20.85
C GLN A 490 8.85 1.56 20.92
N TYR A 491 9.64 0.53 20.63
CA TYR A 491 11.10 0.63 20.57
C TYR A 491 11.58 1.70 19.56
N GLN A 492 10.97 1.73 18.36
CA GLN A 492 11.25 2.76 17.35
C GLN A 492 10.80 4.15 17.82
N ALA A 493 9.64 4.25 18.49
CA ALA A 493 9.15 5.49 19.06
C ALA A 493 10.13 6.03 20.11
N ASP A 494 10.57 5.21 21.06
CA ASP A 494 11.51 5.59 22.12
C ASP A 494 12.87 6.02 21.58
N ARG A 495 13.41 5.30 20.59
CA ARG A 495 14.66 5.70 19.92
C ARG A 495 14.51 7.03 19.19
N SER A 496 13.37 7.27 18.54
CA SER A 496 13.08 8.55 17.91
C SER A 496 12.95 9.68 18.95
N VAL A 497 12.37 9.38 20.12
CA VAL A 497 12.25 10.30 21.26
C VAL A 497 13.63 10.73 21.75
N VAL A 498 14.63 9.84 21.85
CA VAL A 498 16.00 10.23 22.23
C VAL A 498 16.57 11.30 21.29
N GLY A 499 16.32 11.18 19.98
CA GLY A 499 16.71 12.19 19.00
C GLY A 499 16.01 13.54 19.22
N LEU A 500 14.70 13.50 19.50
CA LEU A 500 13.89 14.69 19.81
C LEU A 500 14.35 15.36 21.12
N VAL A 501 14.62 14.57 22.18
CA VAL A 501 15.10 15.05 23.47
C VAL A 501 16.47 15.71 23.34
N ARG A 502 17.42 15.11 22.61
CA ARG A 502 18.69 15.77 22.28
C ARG A 502 18.49 17.06 21.48
N GLY A 503 17.47 17.09 20.60
CA GLY A 503 17.04 18.30 19.92
C GLY A 503 16.58 19.39 20.89
N ILE A 504 15.72 19.03 21.85
CA ILE A 504 15.21 19.93 22.89
C ILE A 504 16.36 20.43 23.78
N GLU A 505 17.28 19.57 24.22
CA GLU A 505 18.44 19.96 25.03
C GLU A 505 19.34 20.95 24.30
N ARG A 506 19.64 20.69 23.01
CA ARG A 506 20.39 21.65 22.17
C ARG A 506 19.64 22.97 22.03
N GLY A 507 18.32 22.91 21.81
CA GLY A 507 17.48 24.10 21.75
C GLY A 507 17.49 24.88 23.06
N LYS A 508 17.42 24.21 24.22
CA LYS A 508 17.48 24.82 25.56
C LYS A 508 18.81 25.55 25.79
N ARG A 509 19.94 24.94 25.42
CA ARG A 509 21.25 25.60 25.49
C ARG A 509 21.30 26.87 24.63
N LEU A 510 20.78 26.82 23.40
CA LEU A 510 20.71 28.00 22.52
C LEU A 510 19.79 29.09 23.10
N LEU A 511 18.68 28.71 23.76
CA LEU A 511 17.81 29.67 24.45
C LEU A 511 18.55 30.35 25.60
N ASP A 512 19.31 29.59 26.40
CA ASP A 512 20.08 30.14 27.53
C ASP A 512 21.18 31.11 27.04
N GLU A 513 21.88 30.76 25.96
CA GLU A 513 22.88 31.62 25.31
C GLU A 513 22.26 32.94 24.83
N ILE A 514 21.19 32.86 24.04
CA ILE A 514 20.48 34.04 23.52
C ILE A 514 19.88 34.87 24.66
N ALA A 515 19.30 34.22 25.68
CA ALA A 515 18.75 34.90 26.85
C ALA A 515 19.85 35.67 27.59
N SER A 516 21.03 35.07 27.79
CA SER A 516 22.17 35.75 28.43
C SER A 516 22.60 37.01 27.66
N GLU A 517 22.65 36.95 26.33
CA GLU A 517 22.97 38.10 25.47
C GLU A 517 21.92 39.22 25.53
N LEU A 518 20.65 38.86 25.76
CA LEU A 518 19.52 39.78 25.84
C LEU A 518 19.25 40.36 27.24
N GLY A 519 20.01 39.93 28.27
CA GLY A 519 19.85 40.40 29.65
C GLY A 519 19.07 39.46 30.57
N GLY A 520 18.99 38.18 30.21
CA GLY A 520 18.34 37.10 30.94
C GLY A 520 16.97 36.70 30.39
N PRO A 521 16.39 35.59 30.88
CA PRO A 521 15.10 35.08 30.41
C PRO A 521 13.91 35.99 30.76
N ALA A 522 14.09 36.92 31.70
CA ALA A 522 13.12 37.95 32.07
C ALA A 522 13.38 39.31 31.39
N ALA A 523 14.24 39.35 30.36
CA ALA A 523 14.52 40.59 29.65
C ALA A 523 13.25 41.17 29.02
N PRO A 524 12.95 42.48 29.22
CA PRO A 524 11.76 43.12 28.66
C PRO A 524 11.63 42.97 27.13
N ILE A 525 12.75 42.82 26.42
CA ILE A 525 12.74 42.65 24.96
C ILE A 525 12.10 41.33 24.50
N LEU A 526 12.16 40.27 25.32
CA LEU A 526 11.49 39.00 25.04
C LEU A 526 9.97 39.14 25.18
N GLU A 527 9.50 39.87 26.19
CA GLU A 527 8.09 40.22 26.37
C GLU A 527 7.56 41.03 25.18
N TYR A 528 8.33 42.03 24.75
CA TYR A 528 8.02 42.81 23.54
C TYR A 528 7.89 41.95 22.28
N ALA A 529 8.83 41.02 22.07
CA ALA A 529 8.78 40.10 20.93
C ALA A 529 7.56 39.17 21.00
N ARG A 530 7.13 38.73 22.19
CA ARG A 530 5.91 37.91 22.39
C ARG A 530 4.66 38.70 22.03
N LEU A 531 4.56 39.97 22.47
CA LEU A 531 3.46 40.87 22.08
C LEU A 531 3.39 41.05 20.56
N ARG A 532 4.53 41.25 19.89
CA ARG A 532 4.61 41.36 18.42
C ARG A 532 4.16 40.09 17.72
N ALA A 533 4.58 38.92 18.21
CA ALA A 533 4.17 37.63 17.68
C ALA A 533 2.66 37.39 17.81
N ARG A 534 2.07 37.71 18.98
CA ARG A 534 0.63 37.61 19.25
C ARG A 534 -0.19 38.48 18.30
N ILE A 535 0.21 39.74 18.09
CA ILE A 535 -0.43 40.66 17.14
C ILE A 535 -0.37 40.07 15.72
N SER A 536 0.79 39.56 15.30
CA SER A 536 0.95 38.97 13.96
C SER A 536 0.10 37.71 13.77
N GLU A 537 -0.04 36.87 14.79
CA GLU A 537 -0.91 35.69 14.74
C GLU A 537 -2.39 36.06 14.63
N MET A 538 -2.85 37.05 15.41
CA MET A 538 -4.22 37.56 15.34
C MET A 538 -4.54 38.18 13.98
N GLU A 539 -3.63 38.97 13.41
CA GLU A 539 -3.79 39.54 12.07
C GLU A 539 -3.85 38.45 10.98
N ARG A 540 -3.05 37.39 11.11
CA ARG A 540 -3.11 36.21 10.22
C ARG A 540 -4.41 35.44 10.39
N ALA A 541 -4.93 35.29 11.61
CA ALA A 541 -6.21 34.66 11.86
C ALA A 541 -7.36 35.48 11.26
N GLN A 542 -7.38 36.80 11.50
CA GLN A 542 -8.38 37.72 10.98
C GLN A 542 -8.35 37.76 9.44
N SER A 543 -7.17 37.88 8.82
CA SER A 543 -7.05 37.87 7.35
C SER A 543 -7.49 36.54 6.72
N ARG A 544 -7.24 35.39 7.38
CA ARG A 544 -7.76 34.08 6.95
C ARG A 544 -9.28 34.01 7.07
N ALA A 545 -9.85 34.44 8.19
CA ALA A 545 -11.29 34.49 8.41
C ALA A 545 -11.99 35.42 7.40
N SER A 546 -11.49 36.64 7.20
CA SER A 546 -12.01 37.58 6.20
C SER A 546 -11.83 37.07 4.76
N ARG A 547 -10.83 36.23 4.47
CA ARG A 547 -10.67 35.61 3.15
C ARG A 547 -11.66 34.47 2.93
N LEU A 548 -11.91 33.65 3.95
CA LEU A 548 -12.90 32.57 3.91
C LEU A 548 -14.32 33.15 3.76
N HIS A 549 -14.66 34.16 4.58
CA HIS A 549 -15.96 34.84 4.50
C HIS A 549 -16.18 35.53 3.15
N ARG A 550 -15.16 36.20 2.59
CA ARG A 550 -15.23 36.77 1.23
C ARG A 550 -15.36 35.72 0.15
N ARG A 551 -14.70 34.56 0.30
CA ARG A 551 -14.83 33.45 -0.65
C ARG A 551 -16.24 32.85 -0.60
N GLN A 552 -16.80 32.68 0.60
CA GLN A 552 -18.17 32.19 0.78
C GLN A 552 -19.18 33.17 0.17
N ALA A 553 -19.07 34.46 0.50
CA ALA A 553 -19.94 35.49 -0.07
C ALA A 553 -19.84 35.58 -1.61
N ALA A 554 -18.65 35.42 -2.18
CA ALA A 554 -18.46 35.37 -3.64
C ALA A 554 -19.08 34.09 -4.25
N SER A 555 -19.00 32.96 -3.55
CA SER A 555 -19.65 31.70 -3.96
C SER A 555 -21.16 31.85 -3.95
N ASP A 556 -21.74 32.35 -2.85
CA ASP A 556 -23.18 32.57 -2.71
C ASP A 556 -23.69 33.57 -3.79
N ALA A 557 -22.92 34.62 -4.08
CA ALA A 557 -23.24 35.57 -5.14
C ALA A 557 -23.20 34.93 -6.54
N LEU A 558 -22.22 34.07 -6.83
CA LEU A 558 -22.13 33.31 -8.09
C LEU A 558 -23.26 32.31 -8.25
N ALA A 559 -23.67 31.64 -7.17
CA ALA A 559 -24.81 30.72 -7.17
C ALA A 559 -26.14 31.45 -7.42
N GLY A 560 -26.26 32.70 -6.96
CA GLY A 560 -27.45 33.54 -7.16
C GLY A 560 -27.64 34.10 -8.57
N LEU A 561 -26.62 34.02 -9.45
CA LEU A 561 -26.68 34.61 -10.80
C LEU A 561 -27.63 33.87 -11.73
N ARG A 562 -28.51 34.62 -12.38
CA ARG A 562 -29.51 34.12 -13.32
C ARG A 562 -29.08 34.34 -14.76
N ARG A 563 -29.56 33.47 -15.65
CA ARG A 563 -29.37 33.64 -17.09
C ARG A 563 -29.95 34.98 -17.54
N GLY A 564 -29.13 35.77 -18.23
CA GLY A 564 -29.46 37.12 -18.70
C GLY A 564 -28.93 38.23 -17.81
N ASP A 565 -28.44 37.95 -16.60
CA ASP A 565 -27.87 38.97 -15.72
C ASP A 565 -26.59 39.56 -16.32
N ILE A 566 -26.47 40.89 -16.27
CA ILE A 566 -25.28 41.65 -16.67
C ILE A 566 -24.47 41.92 -15.41
N ILE A 567 -23.24 41.43 -15.38
CA ILE A 567 -22.31 41.57 -14.26
C ILE A 567 -21.04 42.28 -14.71
N THR A 568 -20.29 42.81 -13.74
CA THR A 568 -18.94 43.34 -13.95
C THR A 568 -17.93 42.34 -13.42
N ILE A 569 -16.96 41.97 -14.26
CA ILE A 569 -15.82 41.16 -13.84
C ILE A 569 -14.73 42.11 -13.34
N ASP A 570 -14.48 42.09 -12.03
CA ASP A 570 -13.61 43.07 -11.35
C ASP A 570 -12.12 42.68 -11.42
N HIS A 571 -11.81 41.41 -11.70
CA HIS A 571 -10.47 40.85 -11.56
C HIS A 571 -10.04 39.99 -12.77
N GLY A 572 -8.73 39.97 -13.04
CA GLY A 572 -8.12 39.13 -14.07
C GLY A 572 -8.05 39.74 -15.48
N ARG A 573 -7.49 38.98 -16.43
CA ARG A 573 -7.30 39.40 -17.84
C ARG A 573 -8.60 39.56 -18.63
N ARG A 574 -9.74 39.26 -18.00
CA ARG A 574 -11.09 39.19 -18.58
C ARG A 574 -12.02 40.25 -17.99
N GLY A 575 -11.46 41.25 -17.31
CA GLY A 575 -12.22 42.34 -16.71
C GLY A 575 -13.06 43.10 -17.72
N GLY A 576 -14.21 43.60 -17.27
CA GLY A 576 -15.21 44.27 -18.10
C GLY A 576 -16.60 43.71 -17.92
N LEU A 577 -17.54 44.19 -18.74
CA LEU A 577 -18.94 43.76 -18.68
C LEU A 577 -19.09 42.33 -19.22
N ALA A 578 -19.89 41.52 -18.54
CA ALA A 578 -20.25 40.18 -18.97
C ALA A 578 -21.73 39.89 -18.77
N VAL A 579 -22.32 39.06 -19.64
CA VAL A 579 -23.68 38.55 -19.48
C VAL A 579 -23.65 37.06 -19.16
N VAL A 580 -24.50 36.63 -18.22
CA VAL A 580 -24.62 35.22 -17.82
C VAL A 580 -25.44 34.45 -18.86
N LEU A 581 -24.80 33.48 -19.51
CA LEU A 581 -25.43 32.59 -20.51
C LEU A 581 -26.06 31.36 -19.86
N GLU A 582 -25.40 30.79 -18.86
CA GLU A 582 -25.88 29.65 -18.07
C GLU A 582 -25.56 29.86 -16.59
N SER A 583 -26.56 29.65 -15.72
CA SER A 583 -26.35 29.62 -14.26
C SER A 583 -25.51 28.43 -13.82
N ALA A 584 -24.97 28.49 -12.60
CA ALA A 584 -24.23 27.38 -12.00
C ALA A 584 -25.13 26.13 -11.81
N ARG A 585 -24.55 24.93 -11.95
CA ARG A 585 -25.24 23.65 -11.71
C ARG A 585 -25.02 23.10 -10.31
N ASP A 586 -23.93 23.55 -9.69
CA ASP A 586 -23.44 23.10 -8.38
C ASP A 586 -23.46 24.31 -7.44
N SER A 587 -24.05 24.14 -6.26
CA SER A 587 -24.10 25.17 -5.22
C SER A 587 -22.80 25.30 -4.44
N ASP A 588 -21.98 24.24 -4.40
CA ASP A 588 -20.76 24.19 -3.59
C ASP A 588 -19.53 24.73 -4.35
N ASP A 589 -19.50 24.61 -5.69
CA ASP A 589 -18.54 25.29 -6.59
C ASP A 589 -19.24 25.93 -7.80
N PRO A 590 -19.92 27.08 -7.61
CA PRO A 590 -20.75 27.70 -8.63
C PRO A 590 -19.92 28.32 -9.75
N ARG A 591 -19.96 27.69 -10.94
CA ARG A 591 -19.24 28.13 -12.15
C ARG A 591 -20.17 28.51 -13.30
N PRO A 592 -20.83 29.68 -13.25
CA PRO A 592 -21.71 30.14 -14.32
C PRO A 592 -20.92 30.39 -15.62
N LEU A 593 -21.57 30.17 -16.76
CA LEU A 593 -21.01 30.45 -18.09
C LEU A 593 -21.37 31.88 -18.48
N VAL A 594 -20.37 32.70 -18.81
CA VAL A 594 -20.59 34.11 -19.19
C VAL A 594 -19.99 34.45 -20.55
N LEU A 595 -20.50 35.51 -21.17
CA LEU A 595 -19.91 36.14 -22.36
C LEU A 595 -19.52 37.58 -22.04
N THR A 596 -18.25 37.93 -22.27
CA THR A 596 -17.74 39.30 -22.06
C THR A 596 -17.96 40.17 -23.29
N GLU A 597 -17.94 41.49 -23.09
CA GLU A 597 -17.99 42.48 -24.18
C GLU A 597 -16.85 42.32 -25.22
N HIS A 598 -15.73 41.71 -24.79
CA HIS A 598 -14.58 41.38 -25.63
C HIS A 598 -14.72 40.05 -26.39
N ARG A 599 -15.94 39.47 -26.44
CA ARG A 599 -16.29 38.24 -27.20
C ARG A 599 -15.64 36.96 -26.64
N TRP A 600 -15.22 36.96 -25.40
CA TRP A 600 -14.77 35.76 -24.70
C TRP A 600 -15.96 35.09 -24.02
N ALA A 601 -16.12 33.78 -24.23
CA ALA A 601 -17.14 32.98 -23.56
C ALA A 601 -16.46 31.87 -22.76
N GLY A 602 -16.82 31.73 -21.49
CA GLY A 602 -16.25 30.69 -20.62
C GLY A 602 -16.81 30.77 -19.21
N ARG A 603 -16.53 29.73 -18.42
CA ARG A 603 -16.97 29.66 -17.02
C ARG A 603 -16.08 30.55 -16.16
N ILE A 604 -16.70 31.28 -15.24
CA ILE A 604 -16.01 32.12 -14.25
C ILE A 604 -16.10 31.49 -12.86
N SER A 605 -15.18 31.88 -11.99
CA SER A 605 -15.08 31.41 -10.61
C SER A 605 -15.02 32.59 -9.63
N SER A 606 -14.94 32.31 -8.34
CA SER A 606 -14.72 33.32 -7.29
C SER A 606 -13.40 34.11 -7.44
N ALA A 607 -12.50 33.68 -8.35
CA ALA A 607 -11.29 34.43 -8.69
C ALA A 607 -11.54 35.56 -9.70
N ASP A 608 -12.60 35.45 -10.51
CA ASP A 608 -12.95 36.41 -11.55
C ASP A 608 -14.02 37.41 -11.05
N TYR A 609 -14.95 36.95 -10.21
CA TYR A 609 -16.06 37.74 -9.68
C TYR A 609 -16.07 37.68 -8.14
N SER A 610 -16.04 38.86 -7.52
CA SER A 610 -15.90 39.03 -6.06
C SER A 610 -17.23 39.12 -5.31
N GLY A 611 -18.36 39.29 -6.03
CA GLY A 611 -19.66 39.58 -5.43
C GLY A 611 -19.81 41.01 -4.91
N ALA A 612 -18.79 41.88 -5.05
CA ALA A 612 -18.81 43.24 -4.52
C ALA A 612 -19.79 44.18 -5.26
N ALA A 613 -20.13 43.86 -6.51
CA ALA A 613 -21.11 44.59 -7.30
C ALA A 613 -22.29 43.67 -7.66
N ALA A 614 -23.50 44.06 -7.26
CA ALA A 614 -24.73 43.41 -7.69
C ALA A 614 -24.87 43.46 -9.23
N PRO A 615 -25.66 42.56 -9.86
CA PRO A 615 -25.93 42.63 -11.29
C PRO A 615 -26.36 44.03 -11.71
N VAL A 616 -25.66 44.58 -12.71
CA VAL A 616 -25.83 45.96 -13.21
C VAL A 616 -27.13 46.11 -14.01
N GLY A 617 -27.66 45.00 -14.50
CA GLY A 617 -28.94 44.94 -15.21
C GLY A 617 -29.19 43.53 -15.75
N SER A 618 -30.14 43.40 -16.67
CA SER A 618 -30.39 42.15 -17.38
C SER A 618 -30.59 42.39 -18.87
N MET A 619 -30.30 41.36 -19.66
CA MET A 619 -30.44 41.32 -21.11
C MET A 619 -31.30 40.11 -21.48
N SER A 620 -32.23 40.30 -22.42
CA SER A 620 -32.97 39.18 -23.01
C SER A 620 -32.05 38.35 -23.90
N LEU A 621 -31.98 37.04 -23.64
CA LEU A 621 -31.19 36.09 -24.40
C LEU A 621 -32.10 35.12 -25.17
N PRO A 622 -31.76 34.75 -26.43
CA PRO A 622 -32.48 33.71 -27.17
C PRO A 622 -32.53 32.39 -26.41
N LYS A 623 -33.59 31.58 -26.61
CA LYS A 623 -33.76 30.27 -25.93
C LYS A 623 -32.54 29.35 -26.08
N ARG A 624 -31.84 29.39 -27.21
CA ARG A 624 -30.61 28.65 -27.46
C ARG A 624 -29.48 29.60 -27.88
N VAL A 625 -28.35 29.57 -27.17
CA VAL A 625 -27.18 30.41 -27.44
C VAL A 625 -25.98 29.54 -27.80
N GLU A 626 -25.61 29.51 -29.08
CA GLU A 626 -24.44 28.77 -29.57
C GLU A 626 -23.16 29.59 -29.49
N HIS A 627 -22.65 29.78 -28.27
CA HIS A 627 -21.47 30.61 -27.97
C HIS A 627 -20.16 30.12 -28.62
N ARG A 628 -20.09 28.91 -29.18
CA ARG A 628 -18.92 28.42 -29.95
C ARG A 628 -18.79 29.14 -31.30
N GLN A 629 -19.89 29.63 -31.87
CA GLN A 629 -19.88 30.33 -33.16
C GLN A 629 -19.37 31.78 -33.02
N PRO A 630 -18.36 32.21 -33.79
CA PRO A 630 -17.81 33.57 -33.70
C PRO A 630 -18.81 34.69 -34.02
N ARG A 631 -19.76 34.44 -34.93
CA ARG A 631 -20.81 35.39 -35.31
C ARG A 631 -21.76 35.68 -34.14
N VAL A 632 -22.27 34.62 -33.50
CA VAL A 632 -23.16 34.71 -32.33
C VAL A 632 -22.50 35.47 -31.17
N ARG A 633 -21.22 35.22 -30.88
CA ARG A 633 -20.47 35.97 -29.85
C ARG A 633 -20.33 37.45 -30.17
N ARG A 634 -20.16 37.80 -31.44
CA ARG A 634 -20.06 39.19 -31.89
C ARG A 634 -21.38 39.93 -31.70
N ASP A 635 -22.48 39.30 -32.10
CA ASP A 635 -23.83 39.86 -32.03
C ASP A 635 -24.26 40.06 -30.57
N LEU A 636 -24.05 39.04 -29.71
CA LEU A 636 -24.34 39.13 -28.28
C LEU A 636 -23.45 40.14 -27.54
N ALA A 637 -22.15 40.21 -27.86
CA ALA A 637 -21.28 41.22 -27.28
C ALA A 637 -21.67 42.65 -27.72
N SER A 638 -22.20 42.81 -28.94
CA SER A 638 -22.74 44.08 -29.41
C SER A 638 -24.01 44.46 -28.68
N ALA A 639 -24.93 43.50 -28.54
CA ALA A 639 -26.17 43.71 -27.81
C ALA A 639 -25.91 43.95 -26.30
N LEU A 640 -24.87 43.35 -25.72
CA LEU A 640 -24.43 43.62 -24.34
C LEU A 640 -23.98 45.07 -24.18
N ARG A 641 -23.16 45.59 -25.12
CA ARG A 641 -22.75 47.01 -25.12
C ARG A 641 -23.96 47.94 -25.30
N SER A 642 -24.90 47.60 -26.18
CA SER A 642 -26.13 48.38 -26.38
C SER A 642 -27.02 48.39 -25.13
N ALA A 643 -27.20 47.24 -24.47
CA ALA A 643 -27.97 47.12 -23.25
C ALA A 643 -27.29 47.85 -22.08
N ALA A 644 -25.95 47.87 -22.04
CA ALA A 644 -25.18 48.56 -21.02
C ALA A 644 -25.07 50.09 -21.23
N ALA A 645 -25.37 50.62 -22.42
CA ALA A 645 -25.22 52.05 -22.74
C ALA A 645 -26.13 52.98 -21.93
N GLY A 646 -27.21 52.45 -21.33
CA GLY A 646 -28.12 53.19 -20.44
C GLY A 646 -28.00 52.82 -18.95
N LEU A 647 -27.07 51.95 -18.59
CA LEU A 647 -26.88 51.49 -17.20
C LEU A 647 -25.74 52.24 -16.53
N THR A 648 -25.89 52.58 -15.25
CA THR A 648 -24.82 53.13 -14.42
C THR A 648 -23.80 52.04 -14.10
N VAL A 649 -22.90 51.78 -15.04
CA VAL A 649 -21.75 50.89 -14.84
C VAL A 649 -20.78 51.59 -13.88
N PRO A 650 -20.43 50.99 -12.73
CA PRO A 650 -19.45 51.57 -11.83
C PRO A 650 -18.12 51.75 -12.57
N SER A 651 -17.73 52.99 -12.87
CA SER A 651 -16.42 53.29 -13.43
C SER A 651 -15.35 53.05 -12.37
N GLY A 652 -14.28 52.35 -12.79
CA GLY A 652 -13.38 51.63 -11.90
C GLY A 652 -12.66 52.44 -10.81
N ARG A 653 -12.17 51.67 -9.84
CA ARG A 653 -11.33 52.05 -8.69
C ARG A 653 -11.99 52.99 -7.68
N ARG A 654 -12.94 52.44 -6.91
CA ARG A 654 -12.89 52.75 -5.47
C ARG A 654 -11.57 52.19 -4.96
N GLY A 655 -10.68 53.10 -4.55
CA GLY A 655 -9.55 52.74 -3.70
C GLY A 655 -10.07 51.90 -2.53
N ARG A 656 -9.22 51.06 -1.95
CA ARG A 656 -9.46 50.33 -0.70
C ARG A 656 -9.97 51.32 0.37
N GLY A 657 -11.27 51.58 0.33
CA GLY A 657 -12.02 52.31 1.32
C GLY A 657 -12.35 51.27 2.35
N ASP A 658 -11.63 51.38 3.46
CA ASP A 658 -11.91 50.85 4.77
C ASP A 658 -13.43 50.72 5.00
N THR A 659 -13.98 49.57 4.63
CA THR A 659 -15.42 49.27 4.77
C THR A 659 -15.50 47.94 5.50
N ASP A 660 -15.90 48.06 6.77
CA ASP A 660 -16.17 47.00 7.75
C ASP A 660 -15.07 45.96 7.93
N GLY A 661 -13.85 46.45 8.18
CA GLY A 661 -12.91 45.67 8.99
C GLY A 661 -13.51 45.53 10.39
N PHE A 662 -14.00 44.34 10.73
CA PHE A 662 -14.31 43.95 12.11
C PHE A 662 -13.12 44.35 12.99
N HIS A 663 -13.19 45.51 13.66
CA HIS A 663 -12.10 46.02 14.47
C HIS A 663 -12.10 45.20 15.75
N ASP A 664 -11.23 44.21 15.80
CA ASP A 664 -11.03 43.43 17.01
C ASP A 664 -10.49 44.36 18.12
N PRO A 665 -11.29 44.67 19.17
CA PRO A 665 -10.87 45.57 20.23
C PRO A 665 -9.67 45.01 21.01
N GLU A 666 -9.48 43.69 21.00
CA GLU A 666 -8.32 43.02 21.61
C GLU A 666 -7.03 43.32 20.83
N LEU A 667 -7.08 43.32 19.48
CA LEU A 667 -5.95 43.70 18.64
C LEU A 667 -5.56 45.17 18.81
N ALA A 668 -6.55 46.06 18.98
CA ALA A 668 -6.32 47.47 19.24
C ALA A 668 -5.66 47.70 20.61
N SER A 669 -6.11 46.95 21.63
CA SER A 669 -5.51 46.95 22.98
C SER A 669 -4.05 46.48 22.95
N LEU A 670 -3.78 45.32 22.33
CA LEU A 670 -2.42 44.78 22.20
C LEU A 670 -1.47 45.73 21.45
N ARG A 671 -1.95 46.43 20.41
CA ARG A 671 -1.16 47.46 19.71
C ARG A 671 -0.87 48.69 20.57
N ALA A 672 -1.77 49.04 21.48
CA ALA A 672 -1.56 50.14 22.41
C ALA A 672 -0.61 49.74 23.55
N GLU A 673 -0.61 48.48 23.95
CA GLU A 673 0.33 47.89 24.90
C GLU A 673 1.74 47.79 24.29
N LEU A 674 1.87 47.28 23.06
CA LEU A 674 3.14 47.21 22.32
C LEU A 674 3.81 48.59 22.21
N ARG A 675 3.04 49.65 21.93
CA ARG A 675 3.54 51.03 21.83
C ARG A 675 3.99 51.62 23.16
N ARG A 676 3.43 51.17 24.28
CA ARG A 676 3.79 51.61 25.64
C ARG A 676 4.92 50.79 26.24
N HIS A 677 5.32 49.71 25.58
CA HIS A 677 6.30 48.78 26.10
C HIS A 677 7.72 49.40 26.12
N PRO A 678 8.50 49.28 27.21
CA PRO A 678 9.82 49.91 27.35
C PRO A 678 10.82 49.55 26.23
N ALA A 679 10.73 48.33 25.70
CA ALA A 679 11.58 47.84 24.63
C ALA A 679 11.12 48.25 23.20
N HIS A 680 10.08 49.08 23.03
CA HIS A 680 9.55 49.48 21.72
C HIS A 680 10.58 50.16 20.82
N ASN A 681 11.49 50.94 21.42
CA ASN A 681 12.57 51.66 20.72
C ASN A 681 13.92 50.91 20.72
N SER A 682 13.91 49.59 20.98
CA SER A 682 15.16 48.80 20.99
C SER A 682 15.75 48.65 19.58
N PRO A 683 17.07 48.48 19.44
CA PRO A 683 17.70 48.20 18.14
C PRO A 683 17.10 46.97 17.45
N GLU A 684 16.89 47.06 16.12
CA GLU A 684 16.28 45.97 15.33
C GLU A 684 17.04 44.65 15.42
N GLU A 685 18.36 44.68 15.61
CA GLU A 685 19.18 43.48 15.78
C GLU A 685 18.79 42.70 17.03
N ARG A 686 18.59 43.41 18.15
CA ARG A 686 18.14 42.79 19.41
C ARG A 686 16.71 42.26 19.31
N ILE A 687 15.85 42.90 18.52
CA ILE A 687 14.50 42.41 18.24
C ILE A 687 14.55 41.14 17.39
N ARG A 688 15.42 41.08 16.37
CA ARG A 688 15.62 39.87 15.55
C ARG A 688 16.12 38.69 16.38
N GLU A 689 17.04 38.94 17.31
CA GLU A 689 17.55 37.90 18.21
C GLU A 689 16.46 37.42 19.18
N ALA A 690 15.63 38.33 19.71
CA ALA A 690 14.45 37.97 20.50
C ALA A 690 13.39 37.17 19.69
N GLU A 691 13.19 37.49 18.41
CA GLU A 691 12.32 36.71 17.51
C GLU A 691 12.88 35.32 17.21
N ARG A 692 14.21 35.18 17.11
CA ARG A 692 14.91 33.91 16.98
C ARG A 692 14.74 33.07 18.25
N TYR A 693 14.88 33.65 19.43
CA TYR A 693 14.59 33.00 20.72
C TYR A 693 13.16 32.42 20.72
N LEU A 694 12.14 33.21 20.38
CA LEU A 694 10.74 32.75 20.35
C LEU A 694 10.47 31.67 19.28
N ARG A 695 11.27 31.62 18.21
CA ARG A 695 11.18 30.54 17.23
C ARG A 695 11.67 29.23 17.84
N ILE A 696 12.86 29.24 18.45
CA ILE A 696 13.45 28.07 19.10
C ILE A 696 12.58 27.61 20.28
N GLU A 697 12.01 28.53 21.06
CA GLU A 697 11.07 28.22 22.15
C GLU A 697 9.83 27.47 21.62
N ARG A 698 9.25 27.92 20.50
CA ARG A 698 8.12 27.24 19.85
C ARG A 698 8.51 25.90 19.25
N ASP A 699 9.66 25.81 18.60
CA ASP A 699 10.16 24.56 18.02
C ASP A 699 10.40 23.53 19.13
N ASN A 700 11.00 23.92 20.25
CA ASN A 700 11.16 23.08 21.44
C ASN A 700 9.80 22.63 22.01
N ALA A 701 8.84 23.54 22.18
CA ALA A 701 7.51 23.19 22.66
C ALA A 701 6.78 22.21 21.71
N GLN A 702 7.00 22.33 20.38
CA GLN A 702 6.49 21.36 19.41
C GLN A 702 7.20 20.00 19.53
N LEU A 703 8.52 19.99 19.72
CA LEU A 703 9.28 18.77 19.95
C LEU A 703 8.84 18.08 21.26
N GLU A 704 8.65 18.82 22.35
CA GLU A 704 8.15 18.30 23.63
C GLU A 704 6.75 17.69 23.49
N LYS A 705 5.85 18.35 22.74
CA LYS A 705 4.53 17.77 22.40
C LYS A 705 4.66 16.48 21.58
N LYS A 706 5.59 16.42 20.62
CA LYS A 706 5.84 15.21 19.81
C LYS A 706 6.38 14.07 20.67
N VAL A 707 7.28 14.36 21.61
CA VAL A 707 7.78 13.37 22.58
C VAL A 707 6.64 12.80 23.41
N GLY A 708 5.82 13.66 24.04
CA GLY A 708 4.67 13.19 24.82
C GLY A 708 3.60 12.45 24.01
N ALA A 709 3.49 12.75 22.71
CA ALA A 709 2.58 12.01 21.82
C ALA A 709 3.11 10.60 21.47
N ALA A 710 4.42 10.45 21.27
CA ALA A 710 5.05 9.20 20.85
C ALA A 710 5.09 8.15 21.97
N THR A 711 5.49 8.54 23.20
CA THR A 711 5.88 7.60 24.26
C THR A 711 4.75 6.68 24.75
N ASN A 712 3.46 7.05 24.67
CA ASN A 712 2.34 6.20 25.14
C ASN A 712 1.20 6.10 24.11
N SER A 713 1.51 6.13 22.81
CA SER A 713 0.45 6.13 21.77
C SER A 713 -0.31 4.80 21.68
N LEU A 714 0.39 3.67 21.78
CA LEU A 714 -0.19 2.33 21.66
C LEU A 714 -1.05 1.96 22.87
N ALA A 715 -0.53 2.12 24.09
CA ALA A 715 -1.29 1.86 25.32
C ALA A 715 -2.59 2.68 25.39
N ARG A 716 -2.54 3.97 25.02
CA ARG A 716 -3.76 4.80 24.96
C ARG A 716 -4.78 4.33 23.92
N THR A 717 -4.32 3.72 22.83
CA THR A 717 -5.22 3.18 21.81
C THR A 717 -5.86 1.89 22.31
N PHE A 718 -5.08 1.02 22.97
CA PHE A 718 -5.57 -0.15 23.66
C PHE A 718 -6.63 0.20 24.72
N ASP A 719 -6.39 1.20 25.57
CA ASP A 719 -7.35 1.62 26.60
C ASP A 719 -8.68 2.12 26.01
N ARG A 720 -8.62 2.86 24.89
CA ARG A 720 -9.82 3.29 24.18
C ARG A 720 -10.61 2.10 23.65
N ILE A 721 -9.92 1.10 23.11
CA ILE A 721 -10.55 -0.13 22.62
C ILE A 721 -11.17 -0.92 23.77
N VAL A 722 -10.47 -1.09 24.89
CA VAL A 722 -11.03 -1.73 26.10
C VAL A 722 -12.27 -0.96 26.58
N GLY A 723 -12.23 0.36 26.59
CA GLY A 723 -13.39 1.21 26.92
C GLY A 723 -14.59 0.96 25.99
N LEU A 724 -14.38 0.94 24.67
CA LEU A 724 -15.42 0.63 23.70
C LEU A 724 -15.99 -0.79 23.87
N LEU A 725 -15.12 -1.78 24.05
CA LEU A 725 -15.51 -3.17 24.24
C LEU A 725 -16.27 -3.38 25.56
N THR A 726 -15.94 -2.60 26.59
CA THR A 726 -16.65 -2.60 27.88
C THR A 726 -18.04 -1.98 27.73
N GLU A 727 -18.16 -0.82 27.07
CA GLU A 727 -19.45 -0.17 26.82
C GLU A 727 -20.40 -1.05 26.00
N ARG A 728 -19.86 -1.85 25.08
CA ARG A 728 -20.64 -2.76 24.24
C ARG A 728 -20.88 -4.15 24.84
N GLY A 729 -20.34 -4.44 26.04
CA GLY A 729 -20.58 -5.68 26.78
C GLY A 729 -19.71 -6.88 26.37
N PHE A 730 -18.61 -6.67 25.65
CA PHE A 730 -17.62 -7.72 25.36
C PHE A 730 -16.66 -7.95 26.54
N ILE A 731 -16.51 -6.92 27.38
CA ILE A 731 -15.70 -6.93 28.61
C ILE A 731 -16.59 -6.42 29.74
N GLU A 732 -16.51 -7.06 30.91
CA GLU A 732 -17.22 -6.67 32.12
C GLU A 732 -16.26 -6.56 33.31
N GLY A 733 -16.68 -5.91 34.38
CA GLY A 733 -15.89 -5.74 35.60
C GLY A 733 -15.16 -4.40 35.70
N PRO A 734 -14.48 -4.15 36.83
CA PRO A 734 -13.72 -2.92 37.06
C PRO A 734 -12.51 -2.87 36.13
N ALA A 735 -12.04 -1.66 35.78
CA ALA A 735 -10.89 -1.48 34.90
C ALA A 735 -9.58 -2.14 35.41
N SER A 736 -9.49 -2.41 36.71
CA SER A 736 -8.36 -3.09 37.34
C SER A 736 -8.41 -4.62 37.24
N ASP A 737 -9.57 -5.20 36.89
CA ASP A 737 -9.74 -6.65 36.75
C ASP A 737 -10.87 -6.97 35.75
N PRO A 738 -10.69 -6.60 34.47
CA PRO A 738 -11.68 -6.83 33.43
C PRO A 738 -11.78 -8.31 33.08
N HIS A 739 -13.01 -8.80 33.01
CA HIS A 739 -13.35 -10.16 32.63
C HIS A 739 -13.99 -10.18 31.24
N VAL A 740 -13.55 -11.10 30.38
CA VAL A 740 -14.08 -11.27 29.03
C VAL A 740 -15.39 -12.05 29.08
N THR A 741 -16.47 -11.46 28.54
CA THR A 741 -17.82 -12.08 28.49
C THR A 741 -17.87 -13.22 27.47
N ASP A 742 -18.98 -13.97 27.43
CA ASP A 742 -19.17 -14.99 26.39
C ASP A 742 -19.18 -14.40 24.97
N ASP A 743 -19.71 -13.18 24.81
CA ASP A 743 -19.63 -12.42 23.55
C ASP A 743 -18.18 -12.00 23.25
N GLY A 744 -17.40 -11.62 24.27
CA GLY A 744 -15.96 -11.37 24.14
C GLY A 744 -15.19 -12.62 23.71
N ARG A 745 -15.55 -13.80 24.23
CA ARG A 745 -14.96 -15.10 23.80
C ARG A 745 -15.33 -15.44 22.36
N MET A 746 -16.52 -15.06 21.90
CA MET A 746 -16.91 -15.17 20.49
C MET A 746 -16.03 -14.26 19.61
N LEU A 747 -15.87 -12.98 19.98
CA LEU A 747 -15.01 -12.03 19.26
C LEU A 747 -13.56 -12.53 19.14
N ALA A 748 -13.03 -13.12 20.21
CA ALA A 748 -11.67 -13.66 20.26
C ALA A 748 -11.39 -14.74 19.18
N ARG A 749 -12.44 -15.40 18.65
CA ARG A 749 -12.36 -16.47 17.64
C ARG A 749 -12.57 -15.98 16.20
N ILE A 750 -12.82 -14.69 16.00
CA ILE A 750 -13.04 -14.09 14.68
C ILE A 750 -11.78 -13.33 14.28
N TYR A 751 -11.17 -13.73 13.18
CA TYR A 751 -9.95 -13.18 12.61
C TYR A 751 -10.30 -12.51 11.27
N SER A 752 -10.71 -11.25 11.33
CA SER A 752 -11.11 -10.43 10.17
C SER A 752 -10.88 -8.95 10.47
N GLU A 753 -10.70 -8.11 9.45
CA GLU A 753 -10.69 -6.64 9.61
C GLU A 753 -12.00 -6.09 10.18
N SER A 754 -13.10 -6.82 10.00
CA SER A 754 -14.43 -6.46 10.50
C SER A 754 -14.86 -7.39 11.64
N ASP A 755 -13.91 -7.90 12.42
CA ASP A 755 -14.13 -8.81 13.56
C ASP A 755 -15.25 -8.36 14.51
N LEU A 756 -15.22 -7.12 14.97
CA LEU A 756 -16.21 -6.56 15.88
C LEU A 756 -17.60 -6.44 15.23
N LEU A 757 -17.67 -6.06 13.95
CA LEU A 757 -18.93 -6.01 13.21
C LEU A 757 -19.54 -7.41 13.02
N VAL A 758 -18.72 -8.41 12.69
CA VAL A 758 -19.15 -9.81 12.57
C VAL A 758 -19.68 -10.30 13.92
N ALA A 759 -18.95 -10.04 15.02
CA ALA A 759 -19.38 -10.41 16.35
C ALA A 759 -20.73 -9.78 16.72
N GLU A 760 -20.94 -8.49 16.41
CA GLU A 760 -22.23 -7.84 16.62
C GLU A 760 -23.36 -8.44 15.78
N CYS A 761 -23.10 -8.78 14.52
CA CYS A 761 -24.12 -9.41 13.67
C CYS A 761 -24.55 -10.78 14.21
N LEU A 762 -23.60 -11.56 14.76
CA LEU A 762 -23.89 -12.85 15.37
C LEU A 762 -24.65 -12.71 16.69
N ARG A 763 -24.22 -11.78 17.57
CA ARG A 763 -24.84 -11.53 18.88
C ARG A 763 -26.27 -10.99 18.77
N THR A 764 -26.50 -10.07 17.84
CA THR A 764 -27.82 -9.44 17.61
C THR A 764 -28.75 -10.31 16.76
N GLY A 765 -28.27 -11.43 16.24
CA GLY A 765 -29.05 -12.32 15.39
C GLY A 765 -29.34 -11.76 13.99
N ALA A 766 -28.56 -10.79 13.52
CA ALA A 766 -28.75 -10.18 12.19
C ALA A 766 -28.64 -11.18 11.04
N TRP A 767 -27.95 -12.32 11.27
CA TRP A 767 -27.78 -13.40 10.28
C TRP A 767 -28.61 -14.65 10.60
N ALA A 768 -29.50 -14.57 11.59
CA ALA A 768 -30.39 -15.68 11.94
C ALA A 768 -31.43 -15.94 10.85
N GLY A 769 -31.82 -17.21 10.67
CA GLY A 769 -32.87 -17.62 9.72
C GLY A 769 -32.49 -17.55 8.23
N LEU A 770 -31.25 -17.20 7.89
CA LEU A 770 -30.75 -17.20 6.52
C LEU A 770 -30.56 -18.62 5.97
N LYS A 771 -30.76 -18.79 4.67
CA LYS A 771 -30.36 -20.01 3.94
C LYS A 771 -28.85 -20.02 3.67
N PRO A 772 -28.26 -21.19 3.36
CA PRO A 772 -26.81 -21.30 3.14
C PRO A 772 -26.23 -20.30 2.12
N ALA A 773 -26.83 -20.20 0.93
CA ALA A 773 -26.43 -19.22 -0.09
C ALA A 773 -26.63 -17.75 0.35
N GLU A 774 -27.64 -17.46 1.19
CA GLU A 774 -27.89 -16.11 1.72
C GLU A 774 -26.85 -15.74 2.78
N LEU A 775 -26.47 -16.70 3.63
CA LEU A 775 -25.43 -16.51 4.63
C LEU A 775 -24.06 -16.26 3.96
N ALA A 776 -23.71 -17.03 2.93
CA ALA A 776 -22.49 -16.77 2.14
C ALA A 776 -22.50 -15.36 1.52
N ALA A 777 -23.66 -14.90 1.07
CA ALA A 777 -23.83 -13.57 0.48
C ALA A 777 -23.64 -12.44 1.50
N VAL A 778 -24.27 -12.50 2.67
CA VAL A 778 -24.10 -11.44 3.70
C VAL A 778 -22.68 -11.41 4.27
N VAL A 779 -22.06 -12.59 4.46
CA VAL A 779 -20.66 -12.71 4.92
C VAL A 779 -19.70 -12.09 3.90
N SER A 780 -20.00 -12.17 2.61
CA SER A 780 -19.17 -11.53 1.59
C SER A 780 -19.16 -10.01 1.68
N ALA A 781 -20.24 -9.38 2.18
CA ALA A 781 -20.34 -7.92 2.26
C ALA A 781 -19.37 -7.31 3.27
N VAL A 782 -19.04 -8.03 4.35
CA VAL A 782 -18.06 -7.57 5.35
C VAL A 782 -16.60 -7.89 4.97
N LEU A 783 -16.38 -8.59 3.85
CA LEU A 783 -15.06 -9.00 3.36
C LEU A 783 -14.67 -8.30 2.06
N TYR A 784 -15.58 -8.24 1.09
CA TYR A 784 -15.31 -7.76 -0.25
C TYR A 784 -14.89 -6.29 -0.28
N GLU A 785 -14.09 -5.92 -1.26
CA GLU A 785 -13.66 -4.55 -1.52
C GLU A 785 -13.72 -4.27 -3.02
N SER A 786 -14.54 -3.29 -3.41
CA SER A 786 -14.58 -2.75 -4.76
C SER A 786 -13.31 -1.95 -5.08
N ARG A 787 -12.83 -2.07 -6.33
CA ARG A 787 -11.63 -1.35 -6.79
C ARG A 787 -12.03 0.01 -7.36
N GLY A 788 -11.47 1.07 -6.77
CA GLY A 788 -11.61 2.44 -7.27
C GLY A 788 -12.57 3.26 -6.42
N GLY A 789 -12.13 4.47 -6.04
CA GLY A 789 -12.79 5.36 -5.07
C GLY A 789 -14.10 6.00 -5.55
N ASP A 790 -15.03 5.20 -6.07
CA ASP A 790 -16.43 5.53 -5.86
C ASP A 790 -16.65 5.35 -4.35
N GLY A 791 -16.70 6.47 -3.62
CA GLY A 791 -16.69 6.50 -2.16
C GLY A 791 -17.76 5.64 -1.49
N PRO A 792 -17.75 5.56 -0.15
CA PRO A 792 -18.76 4.83 0.62
C PRO A 792 -20.17 5.22 0.14
N GLY A 793 -20.94 4.22 -0.32
CA GLY A 793 -22.30 4.44 -0.82
C GLY A 793 -22.47 4.51 -2.33
N ALA A 794 -21.52 4.04 -3.15
CA ALA A 794 -21.86 3.57 -4.50
C ALA A 794 -22.75 2.32 -4.37
N ALA A 795 -24.04 2.56 -4.09
CA ALA A 795 -25.07 1.55 -4.16
C ALA A 795 -25.07 1.01 -5.57
N ALA A 796 -24.31 -0.07 -5.81
CA ALA A 796 -24.68 -1.03 -6.81
C ALA A 796 -26.01 -1.61 -6.31
N ALA A 797 -27.09 -0.90 -6.60
CA ALA A 797 -28.47 -1.36 -6.49
C ALA A 797 -28.70 -2.47 -7.53
N GLY A 798 -27.88 -3.51 -7.49
CA GLY A 798 -28.24 -4.81 -8.00
C GLY A 798 -29.42 -5.30 -7.17
N GLU A 799 -30.39 -5.88 -7.84
CA GLU A 799 -31.57 -6.41 -7.19
C GLU A 799 -31.15 -7.53 -6.22
N VAL A 800 -31.11 -7.23 -4.91
CA VAL A 800 -30.73 -8.21 -3.89
C VAL A 800 -31.65 -9.43 -4.03
N PRO A 801 -31.11 -10.65 -4.22
CA PRO A 801 -31.87 -11.79 -4.72
C PRO A 801 -33.07 -12.23 -3.87
N THR A 802 -33.02 -12.03 -2.55
CA THR A 802 -34.09 -12.44 -1.63
C THR A 802 -34.37 -11.37 -0.58
N GLN A 803 -35.60 -11.35 -0.06
CA GLN A 803 -36.02 -10.43 0.99
C GLN A 803 -35.26 -10.65 2.32
N PRO A 804 -35.05 -11.90 2.81
CA PRO A 804 -34.26 -12.14 4.02
C PRO A 804 -32.82 -11.62 3.92
N LEU A 805 -32.16 -11.85 2.78
CA LEU A 805 -30.81 -11.35 2.53
C LEU A 805 -30.75 -9.81 2.57
N ARG A 806 -31.74 -9.14 1.95
CA ARG A 806 -31.84 -7.67 1.99
C ARG A 806 -31.98 -7.14 3.41
N GLN A 807 -32.80 -7.80 4.24
CA GLN A 807 -32.98 -7.42 5.64
C GLN A 807 -31.69 -7.59 6.43
N ALA A 808 -30.98 -8.70 6.25
CA ALA A 808 -29.70 -8.96 6.91
C ALA A 808 -28.63 -7.92 6.52
N LEU A 809 -28.49 -7.58 5.23
CA LEU A 809 -27.56 -6.53 4.78
C LEU A 809 -27.89 -5.15 5.38
N GLN A 810 -29.18 -4.79 5.43
CA GLN A 810 -29.62 -3.54 6.07
C GLN A 810 -29.31 -3.52 7.56
N GLN A 811 -29.49 -4.65 8.27
CA GLN A 811 -29.14 -4.77 9.68
C GLN A 811 -27.62 -4.66 9.88
N THR A 812 -26.82 -5.36 9.07
CA THR A 812 -25.35 -5.26 9.10
C THR A 812 -24.86 -3.84 8.84
N SER A 813 -25.44 -3.13 7.86
CA SER A 813 -25.12 -1.72 7.57
C SER A 813 -25.48 -0.80 8.76
N ARG A 814 -26.65 -0.98 9.39
CA ARG A 814 -27.04 -0.23 10.59
C ARG A 814 -26.08 -0.44 11.76
N LEU A 815 -25.68 -1.69 12.00
CA LEU A 815 -24.70 -2.03 13.03
C LEU A 815 -23.33 -1.40 12.74
N SER A 816 -22.90 -1.37 11.49
CA SER A 816 -21.67 -0.70 11.07
C SER A 816 -21.74 0.82 11.32
N THR A 817 -22.85 1.48 10.97
CA THR A 817 -23.03 2.91 11.25
C THR A 817 -23.00 3.22 12.75
N ALA A 818 -23.67 2.40 13.57
CA ALA A 818 -23.66 2.56 15.03
C ALA A 818 -22.24 2.35 15.60
N LEU A 819 -21.57 1.28 15.20
CA LEU A 819 -20.18 1.00 15.62
C LEU A 819 -19.24 2.16 15.28
N ARG A 820 -19.34 2.72 14.06
CA ARG A 820 -18.49 3.84 13.66
C ARG A 820 -18.75 5.12 14.45
N ALA A 821 -19.99 5.35 14.90
CA ALA A 821 -20.31 6.46 15.79
C ALA A 821 -19.70 6.26 17.19
N ASP A 822 -19.74 5.04 17.71
CA ASP A 822 -19.11 4.67 18.98
C ASP A 822 -17.58 4.81 18.89
N GLU A 823 -16.96 4.32 17.80
CA GLU A 823 -15.52 4.46 17.52
C GLU A 823 -15.08 5.93 17.48
N GLN A 824 -15.86 6.80 16.84
CA GLN A 824 -15.60 8.23 16.79
C GLN A 824 -15.66 8.86 18.19
N THR A 825 -16.61 8.42 19.03
CA THR A 825 -16.75 8.87 20.42
C THR A 825 -15.54 8.49 21.26
N HIS A 826 -15.03 7.27 21.09
CA HIS A 826 -13.82 6.77 21.76
C HIS A 826 -12.50 7.25 21.12
N ARG A 827 -12.56 8.03 20.03
CA ARG A 827 -11.39 8.50 19.26
C ARG A 827 -10.54 7.36 18.71
N ILE A 828 -11.19 6.32 18.22
CA ILE A 828 -10.62 5.19 17.49
C ILE A 828 -10.79 5.46 15.98
N GLY A 829 -9.90 4.92 15.15
CA GLY A 829 -10.04 5.01 13.69
C GLY A 829 -11.30 4.28 13.23
N PRO A 830 -12.11 4.85 12.31
CA PRO A 830 -13.37 4.24 11.92
C PRO A 830 -13.15 2.92 11.17
N SER A 831 -13.94 1.91 11.53
CA SER A 831 -14.02 0.63 10.83
C SER A 831 -14.53 0.78 9.40
N ARG A 832 -14.15 -0.18 8.56
CA ARG A 832 -14.58 -0.25 7.17
C ARG A 832 -16.09 -0.47 7.06
N GLU A 833 -16.71 0.16 6.07
CA GLU A 833 -18.11 -0.08 5.72
C GLU A 833 -18.29 -1.39 4.91
N PRO A 834 -19.41 -2.10 5.07
CA PRO A 834 -19.75 -3.23 4.22
C PRO A 834 -19.89 -2.84 2.74
N ASP A 835 -19.48 -3.74 1.84
CA ASP A 835 -19.54 -3.57 0.38
C ASP A 835 -20.38 -4.69 -0.27
N ASP A 836 -21.51 -4.32 -0.87
CA ASP A 836 -22.46 -5.27 -1.45
C ASP A 836 -22.03 -5.82 -2.84
N GLY A 837 -20.89 -5.36 -3.40
CA GLY A 837 -20.48 -5.63 -4.78
C GLY A 837 -20.30 -7.11 -5.14
N PHE A 838 -20.04 -7.98 -4.16
CA PHE A 838 -19.86 -9.43 -4.38
C PHE A 838 -21.04 -10.29 -3.91
N VAL A 839 -22.04 -9.70 -3.24
CA VAL A 839 -23.19 -10.38 -2.65
C VAL A 839 -23.95 -11.21 -3.69
N THR A 840 -24.30 -10.60 -4.82
CA THR A 840 -25.07 -11.29 -5.88
C THR A 840 -24.26 -12.38 -6.56
N VAL A 841 -22.95 -12.16 -6.72
CA VAL A 841 -22.03 -13.09 -7.37
C VAL A 841 -21.91 -14.37 -6.57
N ILE A 842 -21.61 -14.26 -5.27
CA ILE A 842 -21.46 -15.44 -4.42
C ILE A 842 -22.80 -16.15 -4.15
N TYR A 843 -23.92 -15.40 -4.05
CA TYR A 843 -25.25 -16.00 -3.92
C TYR A 843 -25.58 -16.91 -5.11
N ARG A 844 -25.34 -16.41 -6.34
CA ARG A 844 -25.54 -17.21 -7.56
C ARG A 844 -24.62 -18.42 -7.58
N TRP A 845 -23.34 -18.23 -7.26
CA TRP A 845 -22.39 -19.33 -7.20
C TRP A 845 -22.80 -20.41 -6.20
N ALA A 846 -23.17 -20.06 -4.96
CA ALA A 846 -23.59 -21.01 -3.94
C ALA A 846 -24.87 -21.76 -4.34
N ARG A 847 -25.74 -21.13 -5.14
CA ARG A 847 -26.98 -21.76 -5.62
C ARG A 847 -26.78 -22.64 -6.86
N THR A 848 -26.12 -22.16 -7.91
CA THR A 848 -26.07 -22.83 -9.22
C THR A 848 -24.78 -23.60 -9.47
N GLY A 849 -23.64 -23.11 -8.98
CA GLY A 849 -22.32 -23.68 -9.26
C GLY A 849 -21.82 -23.38 -10.67
N ASP A 850 -22.47 -22.44 -11.35
CA ASP A 850 -22.11 -22.00 -12.70
C ASP A 850 -21.23 -20.75 -12.61
N LEU A 851 -19.96 -20.90 -13.02
CA LEU A 851 -18.97 -19.84 -12.98
C LEU A 851 -19.31 -18.71 -13.96
N ALA A 852 -19.80 -19.04 -15.16
CA ALA A 852 -20.15 -18.06 -16.18
C ALA A 852 -21.27 -17.14 -15.68
N ALA A 853 -22.32 -17.74 -15.11
CA ALA A 853 -23.46 -17.01 -14.56
C ALA A 853 -23.10 -16.16 -13.33
N ALA A 854 -22.14 -16.62 -12.51
CA ALA A 854 -21.64 -15.88 -11.35
C ALA A 854 -20.82 -14.66 -11.79
N LEU A 855 -19.86 -14.83 -12.71
CA LEU A 855 -19.03 -13.73 -13.21
C LEU A 855 -19.85 -12.70 -13.99
N ALA A 856 -20.84 -13.13 -14.78
CA ALA A 856 -21.76 -12.22 -15.46
C ALA A 856 -22.56 -11.34 -14.48
N ALA A 857 -22.78 -11.80 -13.25
CA ALA A 857 -23.47 -11.01 -12.22
C ALA A 857 -22.58 -9.92 -11.58
N ALA A 858 -21.27 -9.96 -11.81
CA ALA A 858 -20.34 -8.94 -11.33
C ALA A 858 -20.31 -7.67 -12.22
N ASP A 859 -20.82 -7.76 -13.46
CA ASP A 859 -20.76 -6.68 -14.46
C ASP A 859 -22.17 -6.23 -14.93
N VAL A 860 -23.10 -6.05 -13.98
CA VAL A 860 -24.48 -5.62 -14.30
C VAL A 860 -24.53 -4.13 -14.69
N SER A 861 -23.56 -3.33 -14.23
CA SER A 861 -23.54 -1.87 -14.40
C SER A 861 -22.80 -1.40 -15.66
N GLY A 862 -22.07 -2.28 -16.36
CA GLY A 862 -21.22 -1.91 -17.50
C GLY A 862 -20.09 -0.95 -17.14
N SER A 863 -19.62 -0.94 -15.88
CA SER A 863 -18.56 -0.05 -15.39
C SER A 863 -17.17 -0.44 -15.91
N GLY A 864 -17.06 -1.58 -16.61
CA GLY A 864 -15.87 -1.94 -17.39
C GLY A 864 -14.72 -2.54 -16.56
N SER A 865 -14.95 -2.95 -15.32
CA SER A 865 -13.97 -3.74 -14.55
C SER A 865 -14.57 -5.09 -14.13
N PRO A 866 -14.67 -6.08 -15.04
CA PRO A 866 -15.18 -7.39 -14.69
C PRO A 866 -14.28 -8.07 -13.65
N LEU A 867 -14.91 -8.71 -12.66
CA LEU A 867 -14.22 -9.53 -11.68
C LEU A 867 -13.48 -10.68 -12.39
N SER A 868 -12.16 -10.81 -12.18
CA SER A 868 -11.40 -11.93 -12.76
C SER A 868 -11.74 -13.25 -12.09
N ALA A 869 -11.61 -14.38 -12.80
CA ALA A 869 -11.88 -15.70 -12.25
C ALA A 869 -11.00 -16.04 -11.03
N GLY A 870 -9.72 -15.63 -11.00
CA GLY A 870 -8.88 -15.81 -9.81
C GLY A 870 -9.25 -14.88 -8.67
N ASP A 871 -9.69 -13.63 -8.93
CA ASP A 871 -10.25 -12.77 -7.87
C ASP A 871 -11.54 -13.36 -7.29
N PHE A 872 -12.41 -13.92 -8.13
CA PHE A 872 -13.59 -14.66 -7.70
C PHE A 872 -13.22 -15.81 -6.78
N VAL A 873 -12.29 -16.70 -7.18
CA VAL A 873 -11.85 -17.82 -6.33
C VAL A 873 -11.21 -17.31 -5.03
N ARG A 874 -10.42 -16.23 -5.08
CA ARG A 874 -9.82 -15.62 -3.88
C ARG A 874 -10.87 -15.13 -2.90
N TRP A 875 -11.86 -14.39 -3.36
CA TRP A 875 -12.94 -13.89 -2.51
C TRP A 875 -13.81 -15.05 -1.98
N CYS A 876 -14.12 -16.06 -2.80
CA CYS A 876 -14.79 -17.27 -2.33
C CYS A 876 -14.01 -17.95 -1.22
N ARG A 877 -12.68 -18.06 -1.32
CA ARG A 877 -11.83 -18.64 -0.25
C ARG A 877 -11.83 -17.80 1.03
N GLN A 878 -11.81 -16.47 0.93
CA GLN A 878 -11.95 -15.60 2.10
C GLN A 878 -13.33 -15.74 2.75
N VAL A 879 -14.40 -15.89 1.96
CA VAL A 879 -15.73 -16.18 2.48
C VAL A 879 -15.79 -17.57 3.13
N LEU A 880 -15.16 -18.59 2.53
CA LEU A 880 -15.08 -19.92 3.14
C LEU A 880 -14.36 -19.88 4.49
N ASP A 881 -13.28 -19.10 4.60
CA ASP A 881 -12.54 -18.92 5.85
C ASP A 881 -13.42 -18.26 6.92
N LEU A 882 -14.06 -17.13 6.60
CA LEU A 882 -14.95 -16.46 7.56
C LEU A 882 -16.20 -17.30 7.89
N LEU A 883 -16.75 -18.06 6.94
CA LEU A 883 -17.84 -19.01 7.22
C LEU A 883 -17.40 -20.12 8.18
N ASP A 884 -16.15 -20.58 8.09
CA ASP A 884 -15.61 -21.55 9.04
C ASP A 884 -15.47 -20.94 10.44
N GLN A 885 -14.97 -19.70 10.53
CA GLN A 885 -14.93 -18.94 11.78
C GLN A 885 -16.33 -18.74 12.36
N VAL A 886 -17.33 -18.34 11.55
CA VAL A 886 -18.73 -18.21 11.94
C VAL A 886 -19.30 -19.54 12.44
N ARG A 887 -19.00 -20.66 11.76
CA ARG A 887 -19.40 -22.00 12.19
C ARG A 887 -18.86 -22.34 13.58
N ASN A 888 -17.64 -21.90 13.90
CA ASN A 888 -16.97 -22.23 15.16
C ASN A 888 -17.29 -21.24 16.30
N ALA A 889 -17.67 -19.99 15.96
CA ALA A 889 -17.88 -18.91 16.91
C ALA A 889 -19.37 -18.61 17.22
N ALA A 890 -20.29 -18.85 16.27
CA ALA A 890 -21.68 -18.44 16.42
C ALA A 890 -22.39 -19.12 17.61
N PRO A 891 -23.13 -18.36 18.45
CA PRO A 891 -23.85 -18.91 19.60
C PRO A 891 -25.04 -19.78 19.17
N ASP A 892 -25.73 -19.38 18.09
CA ASP A 892 -26.89 -20.08 17.52
C ASP A 892 -26.48 -21.37 16.78
N PRO A 893 -26.94 -22.56 17.21
CA PRO A 893 -26.71 -23.83 16.51
C PRO A 893 -27.18 -23.86 15.05
N ASP A 894 -28.26 -23.16 14.72
CA ASP A 894 -28.82 -23.15 13.37
C ASP A 894 -27.95 -22.35 12.41
N VAL A 895 -27.36 -21.24 12.89
CA VAL A 895 -26.36 -20.48 12.15
C VAL A 895 -25.11 -21.33 11.91
N ARG A 896 -24.63 -22.09 12.91
CA ARG A 896 -23.50 -23.01 12.74
C ARG A 896 -23.76 -24.08 11.69
N ALA A 897 -24.94 -24.72 11.74
CA ALA A 897 -25.34 -25.72 10.75
C ALA A 897 -25.47 -25.14 9.34
N THR A 898 -25.99 -23.92 9.25
CA THR A 898 -26.13 -23.19 7.97
C THR A 898 -24.78 -22.78 7.40
N ALA A 899 -23.85 -22.29 8.23
CA ALA A 899 -22.49 -21.98 7.81
C ALA A 899 -21.78 -23.23 7.26
N LYS A 900 -21.92 -24.38 7.92
CA LYS A 900 -21.37 -25.66 7.42
C LYS A 900 -21.94 -26.04 6.05
N ARG A 901 -23.25 -25.87 5.83
CA ARG A 901 -23.88 -26.11 4.52
C ARG A 901 -23.40 -25.11 3.46
N ALA A 902 -23.26 -23.84 3.83
CA ALA A 902 -22.78 -22.78 2.95
C ALA A 902 -21.34 -23.05 2.47
N ILE A 903 -20.48 -23.54 3.37
CA ILE A 903 -19.11 -23.98 3.03
C ILE A 903 -19.14 -25.03 1.91
N ASN A 904 -20.00 -26.04 2.02
CA ASN A 904 -20.12 -27.09 1.01
C ASN A 904 -20.69 -26.57 -0.33
N GLU A 905 -21.66 -25.64 -0.28
CA GLU A 905 -22.25 -25.04 -1.49
C GLU A 905 -21.28 -24.13 -2.25
N VAL A 906 -20.37 -23.46 -1.52
CA VAL A 906 -19.34 -22.58 -2.12
C VAL A 906 -18.11 -23.38 -2.57
N ARG A 907 -17.71 -24.43 -1.83
CA ARG A 907 -16.54 -25.26 -2.13
C ARG A 907 -16.86 -26.34 -3.19
N ARG A 908 -16.97 -25.91 -4.45
CA ARG A 908 -17.16 -26.80 -5.62
C ARG A 908 -16.42 -26.27 -6.86
N GLY A 909 -16.35 -27.06 -7.93
CA GLY A 909 -15.75 -26.66 -9.22
C GLY A 909 -14.39 -25.99 -9.06
N VAL A 910 -14.18 -24.87 -9.73
CA VAL A 910 -12.93 -24.07 -9.68
C VAL A 910 -12.51 -23.59 -8.27
N VAL A 911 -13.44 -23.55 -7.30
CA VAL A 911 -13.14 -23.17 -5.91
C VAL A 911 -12.61 -24.36 -5.11
N ALA A 912 -13.02 -25.58 -5.47
CA ALA A 912 -12.62 -26.82 -4.83
C ALA A 912 -11.32 -27.42 -5.38
N VAL A 913 -10.88 -27.01 -6.58
CA VAL A 913 -9.57 -27.42 -7.11
C VAL A 913 -8.49 -26.95 -6.14
N ASP A 914 -7.84 -27.93 -5.50
CA ASP A 914 -6.83 -27.70 -4.48
C ASP A 914 -5.68 -26.86 -5.05
N ALA A 915 -5.09 -26.05 -4.18
CA ALA A 915 -3.88 -25.31 -4.49
C ALA A 915 -2.61 -26.17 -4.29
N GLY A 916 -2.69 -27.49 -4.47
CA GLY A 916 -1.59 -28.44 -4.27
C GLY A 916 -1.18 -29.09 -5.58
#